data_AF-A0A286XAT4-F1
#
_entry.id   AF-A0A286XAT4-F1
#
_cell.length_a   1.000
_cell.length_b   1.000
_cell.length_c   1.000
_cell.angle_alpha   90.00
_cell.angle_beta   90.00
_cell.angle_gamma   90.00
#
_symmetry.space_group_name_H-M   'P 1'
#
loop_
_entity.id
_entity.type
_entity.pdbx_description
1 polymer ?
#
loop_
_entity_poly.entity_id
_entity_poly.type
_entity_poly.pdbx_seq_one_letter_code
_entity_poly.pdbx_strand_id
1 'polypeptide(L)'
;MSQFLCLKNIRTFLKVCHDKFGLRNSELFDPFDLFDVRDFGKVISAVSRLSLHSIAQNKGIRPFPSEETAENDDDVYRSLEELADEHDLGEDIYDCVPCEDEGDDIYEDIIKVEVQQPMKMGMTEDDKRSCCLLEIQETEAKYYRTLEDIEKNYMGPLRLVLSPADMASIFINLEDLIKVHHSFLRAIDVSMMAGGSTLAKVFLEFKERLLIYGEYCSRMEHAQSTLHQLLASREDFRQKVEECTLKVQDGKFKLQDLLVVPMQRVLKYHLLLKELLSHSTDRPERQQLKEALEAMQDLAMYINEVKRDKETLKKISEFQSSIENLQVKLEEFGRPKIDGELKVRSIVNHTKQDRYLFLFDKVVIVCKRKGYSYELKEVIELLFHKMTDDPMHNKDIKKWSYGFYLIHLQGKQGFQFFCKTEDMKRRWMEQFEMAMSNIRPDKANANHHSFQMYTFDKTTSCKACRMFLRGTFYQGYLCTRCGVGAHKECLEVMPPCKISSPADLDPPGAGPGPKMVAVQNYHGNPAPPSKPVLSFQTGDVIELLRGDPESQWWEGRLLQTRKSGYFPSSSVKPCPVDGRPPISRPPSRETDYTAYPWFAGNMERQQTDNLLKGHASGTYLVRERPAEAERFAISIKFNDEVKHIKVVEKDSWVHITEAKKFESLSELVEYYQSHSLKESFKQLDTTLKYPYKSRERAAPRAPSRSPVFTPRVIGTAVARYNFAARDMRELSLREGDVVKIHSRIGGDQGWWKGETNGRIGWFPSTYVEEEGVQ
;
A
#
# COMPACT_ATOMS: atom_id res chain seq x y z
N MET A 1 12.76 -10.97 -7.03
CA MET A 1 13.48 -12.11 -7.64
C MET A 1 13.48 -13.29 -6.69
N SER A 2 13.19 -14.51 -7.16
CA SER A 2 13.02 -15.71 -6.33
C SER A 2 13.77 -16.88 -6.92
N GLN A 3 14.86 -17.31 -6.27
CA GLN A 3 15.68 -18.42 -6.73
C GLN A 3 14.85 -19.71 -6.83
N PHE A 4 13.97 -19.95 -5.86
CA PHE A 4 13.05 -21.09 -5.88
C PHE A 4 12.20 -21.12 -7.15
N LEU A 5 11.59 -19.98 -7.53
CA LEU A 5 10.72 -19.92 -8.71
C LEU A 5 11.52 -20.09 -10.00
N CYS A 6 12.71 -19.47 -10.09
CA CYS A 6 13.62 -19.68 -11.22
C CYS A 6 13.97 -21.16 -11.39
N LEU A 7 14.39 -21.84 -10.31
CA LEU A 7 14.72 -23.27 -10.35
C LEU A 7 13.49 -24.14 -10.69
N LYS A 8 12.30 -23.78 -10.21
CA LYS A 8 11.06 -24.46 -10.59
C LYS A 8 10.78 -24.30 -12.08
N ASN A 9 10.90 -23.09 -12.63
CA ASN A 9 10.67 -22.83 -14.05
C ASN A 9 11.66 -23.62 -14.93
N ILE A 10 12.95 -23.65 -14.55
CA ILE A 10 13.96 -24.44 -15.24
C ILE A 10 13.62 -25.94 -15.20
N ARG A 11 13.20 -26.47 -14.04
CA ARG A 11 12.76 -27.87 -13.94
C ARG A 11 11.53 -28.17 -14.78
N THR A 12 10.56 -27.26 -14.83
CA THR A 12 9.37 -27.40 -15.69
C THR A 12 9.78 -27.45 -17.16
N PHE A 13 10.68 -26.56 -17.60
CA PHE A 13 11.25 -26.58 -18.93
C PHE A 13 11.93 -27.92 -19.25
N LEU A 14 12.82 -28.39 -18.37
CA LEU A 14 13.52 -29.68 -18.56
C LEU A 14 12.55 -30.86 -18.63
N LYS A 15 11.50 -30.85 -17.79
CA LYS A 15 10.44 -31.86 -17.83
C LYS A 15 9.70 -31.86 -19.17
N VAL A 16 9.38 -30.69 -19.72
CA VAL A 16 8.75 -30.59 -21.05
C VAL A 16 9.70 -31.06 -22.15
N CYS A 17 11.00 -30.75 -22.05
CA CYS A 17 12.01 -31.24 -22.99
C CYS A 17 12.06 -32.78 -23.02
N HIS A 18 11.97 -33.41 -21.86
CA HIS A 18 11.86 -34.87 -21.75
C HIS A 18 10.52 -35.39 -22.30
N ASP A 19 9.41 -34.89 -21.76
CA ASP A 19 8.08 -35.48 -21.96
C ASP A 19 7.49 -35.20 -23.35
N LYS A 20 7.83 -34.05 -23.97
CA LYS A 20 7.28 -33.61 -25.26
C LYS A 20 8.28 -33.63 -26.41
N PHE A 21 9.56 -33.37 -26.12
CA PHE A 21 10.62 -33.34 -27.13
C PHE A 21 11.51 -34.59 -27.09
N GLY A 22 11.27 -35.53 -26.16
CA GLY A 22 11.95 -36.82 -26.12
C GLY A 22 13.44 -36.76 -25.80
N LEU A 23 13.94 -35.66 -25.22
CA LEU A 23 15.34 -35.56 -24.81
C LEU A 23 15.62 -36.56 -23.67
N ARG A 24 16.71 -37.31 -23.78
CA ARG A 24 17.15 -38.24 -22.73
C ARG A 24 17.73 -37.48 -21.54
N ASN A 25 17.69 -38.07 -20.35
CA ASN A 25 18.29 -37.46 -19.14
C ASN A 25 19.78 -37.11 -19.29
N SER A 26 20.53 -37.83 -20.13
CA SER A 26 21.94 -37.53 -20.43
C SER A 26 22.14 -36.31 -21.33
N GLU A 27 21.07 -35.81 -21.94
CA GLU A 27 21.06 -34.70 -22.91
C GLU A 27 20.46 -33.42 -22.30
N LEU A 28 19.96 -33.53 -21.06
CA LEU A 28 19.44 -32.44 -20.27
C LEU A 28 20.54 -31.91 -19.34
N PHE A 29 20.51 -30.61 -19.09
CA PHE A 29 21.37 -29.96 -18.10
C PHE A 29 20.74 -30.00 -16.70
N ASP A 30 21.56 -29.92 -15.66
CA ASP A 30 21.08 -29.76 -14.29
C ASP A 30 20.56 -28.32 -14.09
N PRO A 31 19.48 -28.07 -13.34
CA PRO A 31 18.95 -26.72 -13.15
C PRO A 31 19.99 -25.67 -12.70
N PHE A 32 21.03 -26.07 -11.97
CA PHE A 32 22.10 -25.17 -11.54
C PHE A 32 23.13 -24.87 -12.63
N ASP A 33 23.21 -25.70 -13.69
CA ASP A 33 24.05 -25.43 -14.86
C ASP A 33 23.64 -24.14 -15.57
N LEU A 34 22.33 -23.82 -15.55
CA LEU A 34 21.77 -22.56 -16.02
C LEU A 34 21.72 -21.51 -14.91
N PHE A 35 21.12 -21.82 -13.76
CA PHE A 35 20.85 -20.81 -12.73
C PHE A 35 22.11 -20.20 -12.11
N ASP A 36 23.10 -21.04 -11.78
CA ASP A 36 24.40 -20.60 -11.25
C ASP A 36 25.47 -20.52 -12.37
N VAL A 37 25.06 -20.73 -13.63
CA VAL A 37 25.96 -20.77 -14.81
C VAL A 37 27.11 -21.77 -14.64
N ARG A 38 26.87 -22.93 -14.01
CA ARG A 38 27.94 -23.92 -13.73
C ARG A 38 28.46 -24.60 -14.99
N ASP A 39 27.59 -24.78 -15.99
CA ASP A 39 27.90 -25.46 -17.24
C ASP A 39 26.94 -24.97 -18.35
N PHE A 40 27.16 -23.72 -18.78
CA PHE A 40 26.32 -23.09 -19.79
C PHE A 40 26.42 -23.79 -21.16
N GLY A 41 27.54 -24.49 -21.43
CA GLY A 41 27.71 -25.31 -22.63
C GLY A 41 26.66 -26.42 -22.73
N LYS A 42 26.35 -27.10 -21.62
CA LYS A 42 25.24 -28.08 -21.59
C LYS A 42 23.87 -27.44 -21.86
N VAL A 43 23.64 -26.22 -21.37
CA VAL A 43 22.40 -25.47 -21.65
C VAL A 43 22.26 -25.24 -23.14
N ILE A 44 23.30 -24.71 -23.79
CA ILE A 44 23.31 -24.46 -25.23
C ILE A 44 23.14 -25.77 -26.01
N SER A 45 23.80 -26.85 -25.59
CA SER A 45 23.65 -28.17 -26.21
C SER A 45 22.21 -28.68 -26.17
N ALA A 46 21.52 -28.52 -25.03
CA ALA A 46 20.12 -28.90 -24.91
C ALA A 46 19.20 -28.07 -25.82
N VAL A 47 19.41 -26.76 -25.90
CA VAL A 47 18.63 -25.86 -26.77
C VAL A 47 18.93 -26.13 -28.25
N SER A 48 20.18 -26.42 -28.61
CA SER A 48 20.58 -26.85 -29.96
C SER A 48 19.82 -28.11 -30.38
N ARG A 49 19.76 -29.12 -29.50
CA ARG A 49 18.98 -30.36 -29.74
C ARG A 49 17.48 -30.09 -29.91
N LEU A 50 16.91 -29.16 -29.15
CA LEU A 50 15.51 -28.74 -29.34
C LEU A 50 15.30 -28.10 -30.72
N SER A 51 16.23 -27.28 -31.19
CA SER A 51 16.17 -26.66 -32.51
C SER A 51 16.22 -27.69 -33.66
N LEU A 52 16.92 -28.81 -33.43
CA LEU A 52 17.03 -29.94 -34.37
C LEU A 52 15.82 -30.89 -34.32
N HIS A 53 14.93 -30.76 -33.34
CA HIS A 53 13.78 -31.64 -33.20
C HIS A 53 12.72 -31.35 -34.29
N SER A 54 12.04 -32.40 -34.75
CA SER A 54 11.04 -32.32 -35.84
C SER A 54 9.92 -31.30 -35.56
N ILE A 55 9.48 -31.19 -34.31
CA ILE A 55 8.48 -30.19 -33.88
C ILE A 55 8.93 -28.75 -34.20
N ALA A 56 10.21 -28.42 -33.98
CA ALA A 56 10.76 -27.10 -34.26
C ALA A 56 10.95 -26.89 -35.77
N GLN A 57 11.50 -27.89 -36.46
CA GLN A 57 11.73 -27.83 -37.91
C GLN A 57 10.42 -27.72 -38.72
N ASN A 58 9.37 -28.42 -38.30
CA ASN A 58 8.04 -28.34 -38.93
C ASN A 58 7.40 -26.95 -38.79
N LYS A 59 7.84 -26.14 -37.81
CA LYS A 59 7.43 -24.74 -37.65
C LYS A 59 8.32 -23.75 -38.43
N GLY A 60 9.24 -24.25 -39.26
CA GLY A 60 10.15 -23.43 -40.06
C GLY A 60 11.31 -22.80 -39.27
N ILE A 61 11.54 -23.24 -38.03
CA ILE A 61 12.64 -22.75 -37.20
C ILE A 61 13.96 -23.35 -37.71
N ARG A 62 14.95 -22.50 -37.99
CA ARG A 62 16.27 -22.95 -38.44
C ARG A 62 17.04 -23.57 -37.26
N PRO A 63 17.60 -24.78 -37.40
CA PRO A 63 18.41 -25.39 -36.36
C PRO A 63 19.77 -24.69 -36.21
N PHE A 64 20.38 -24.85 -35.03
CA PHE A 64 21.75 -24.39 -34.76
C PHE A 64 22.56 -25.46 -33.99
N PRO A 65 23.89 -25.51 -34.12
CA PRO A 65 24.73 -24.70 -35.02
C PRO A 65 24.52 -25.06 -36.49
N SER A 66 24.74 -24.12 -37.42
CA SER A 66 24.81 -24.43 -38.84
C SER A 66 26.11 -25.19 -39.14
N GLU A 67 26.14 -26.01 -40.19
CA GLU A 67 27.35 -26.79 -40.57
C GLU A 67 28.60 -25.91 -40.81
N GLU A 68 28.44 -24.59 -40.93
CA GLU A 68 29.50 -23.61 -41.20
C GLU A 68 30.16 -22.99 -39.93
N THR A 69 29.69 -23.29 -38.70
CA THR A 69 30.14 -22.58 -37.47
C THR A 69 30.82 -23.48 -36.42
N ALA A 70 31.34 -24.64 -36.80
CA ALA A 70 31.93 -25.62 -35.87
C ALA A 70 33.37 -25.30 -35.40
N GLU A 71 33.62 -24.13 -34.82
CA GLU A 71 34.83 -23.88 -34.02
C GLU A 71 34.47 -23.90 -32.52
N ASN A 72 35.04 -24.87 -31.80
CA ASN A 72 34.87 -25.09 -30.36
C ASN A 72 35.53 -23.97 -29.55
N ASP A 73 34.75 -22.98 -29.12
CA ASP A 73 35.16 -22.00 -28.12
C ASP A 73 34.61 -22.35 -26.73
N ASP A 74 35.12 -23.45 -26.15
CA ASP A 74 34.84 -23.85 -24.76
C ASP A 74 35.32 -22.79 -23.74
N ASP A 75 36.20 -21.86 -24.15
CA ASP A 75 36.79 -20.83 -23.30
C ASP A 75 35.89 -19.60 -23.07
N VAL A 76 34.93 -19.33 -23.95
CA VAL A 76 34.00 -18.18 -23.80
C VAL A 76 33.03 -18.40 -22.62
N TYR A 77 32.73 -19.65 -22.28
CA TYR A 77 31.74 -19.98 -21.24
C TYR A 77 32.29 -19.86 -19.81
N ARG A 78 33.61 -19.87 -19.61
CA ARG A 78 34.22 -19.77 -18.27
C ARG A 78 34.04 -18.38 -17.63
N SER A 79 33.94 -17.33 -18.44
CA SER A 79 33.71 -15.94 -17.96
C SER A 79 32.23 -15.56 -17.83
N LEU A 80 31.30 -16.42 -18.27
CA LEU A 80 29.86 -16.11 -18.19
C LEU A 80 29.33 -16.11 -16.76
N GLU A 81 29.94 -16.87 -15.83
CA GLU A 81 29.56 -16.83 -14.40
C GLU A 81 29.82 -15.43 -13.80
N GLU A 82 30.85 -14.72 -14.28
CA GLU A 82 31.18 -13.36 -13.83
C GLU A 82 30.35 -12.30 -14.57
N LEU A 83 30.08 -12.49 -15.87
CA LEU A 83 29.27 -11.58 -16.68
C LEU A 83 27.75 -11.63 -16.36
N ALA A 84 27.24 -12.79 -15.93
CA ALA A 84 25.83 -12.95 -15.55
C ALA A 84 25.44 -12.11 -14.32
N ASP A 85 26.41 -11.78 -13.45
CA ASP A 85 26.21 -10.92 -12.28
C ASP A 85 26.32 -9.41 -12.63
N GLU A 86 26.95 -9.04 -13.75
CA GLU A 86 27.26 -7.64 -14.13
C GLU A 86 26.19 -6.93 -14.98
N HIS A 87 25.29 -7.67 -15.64
CA HIS A 87 24.23 -7.07 -16.48
C HIS A 87 22.85 -7.07 -15.79
N ASP A 88 22.37 -5.89 -15.39
CA ASP A 88 20.96 -5.67 -15.01
C ASP A 88 20.14 -5.70 -16.32
N LEU A 89 19.59 -6.87 -16.66
CA LEU A 89 18.71 -7.04 -17.83
C LEU A 89 17.34 -6.41 -17.52
N GLY A 90 16.87 -5.52 -18.40
CA GLY A 90 15.59 -4.81 -18.28
C GLY A 90 14.36 -5.72 -18.47
N GLU A 91 13.16 -5.16 -18.31
CA GLU A 91 11.89 -5.89 -18.46
C GLU A 91 11.62 -6.38 -19.90
N ASP A 92 12.26 -5.76 -20.89
CA ASP A 92 12.13 -6.05 -22.34
C ASP A 92 12.47 -7.51 -22.72
N ILE A 93 13.19 -8.25 -21.86
CA ILE A 93 13.44 -9.68 -22.07
C ILE A 93 12.16 -10.52 -22.05
N TYR A 94 11.09 -10.00 -21.44
CA TYR A 94 9.80 -10.67 -21.34
C TYR A 94 8.83 -10.31 -22.47
N ASP A 95 9.20 -9.43 -23.41
CA ASP A 95 8.33 -9.00 -24.52
C ASP A 95 7.88 -10.16 -25.43
N CYS A 96 8.71 -11.21 -25.52
CA CYS A 96 8.42 -12.42 -26.29
C CYS A 96 7.70 -13.51 -25.48
N VAL A 97 7.46 -13.29 -24.18
CA VAL A 97 6.63 -14.17 -23.36
C VAL A 97 5.17 -13.81 -23.65
N PRO A 98 4.31 -14.75 -24.08
CA PRO A 98 2.91 -14.45 -24.31
C PRO A 98 2.30 -13.84 -23.03
N CYS A 99 1.97 -12.55 -23.06
CA CYS A 99 1.03 -11.99 -22.11
C CYS A 99 -0.34 -12.62 -22.37
N GLU A 100 -1.18 -12.70 -21.34
CA GLU A 100 -2.56 -13.19 -21.46
C GLU A 100 -3.47 -12.28 -22.32
N ASP A 101 -2.89 -11.35 -23.10
CA ASP A 101 -3.54 -10.26 -23.82
C ASP A 101 -4.13 -10.67 -25.19
N GLU A 102 -4.20 -11.96 -25.54
CA GLU A 102 -4.99 -12.42 -26.71
C GLU A 102 -6.48 -12.00 -26.62
N GLY A 103 -6.96 -11.59 -25.44
CA GLY A 103 -8.33 -11.13 -25.24
C GLY A 103 -8.65 -9.74 -25.81
N ASP A 104 -7.70 -8.81 -25.96
CA ASP A 104 -8.03 -7.40 -26.24
C ASP A 104 -8.65 -7.19 -27.63
N ASP A 105 -8.18 -7.92 -28.63
CA ASP A 105 -8.80 -7.94 -29.97
C ASP A 105 -10.23 -8.52 -29.94
N ILE A 106 -10.46 -9.52 -29.07
CA ILE A 106 -11.76 -10.19 -28.91
C ILE A 106 -12.78 -9.26 -28.26
N TYR A 107 -12.38 -8.52 -27.21
CA TYR A 107 -13.28 -7.57 -26.54
C TYR A 107 -13.76 -6.51 -27.51
N GLU A 108 -12.84 -5.92 -28.29
CA GLU A 108 -13.23 -4.92 -29.27
C GLU A 108 -14.19 -5.55 -30.28
N ASP A 109 -13.95 -6.75 -30.81
CA ASP A 109 -14.89 -7.38 -31.74
C ASP A 109 -16.28 -7.71 -31.14
N ILE A 110 -16.35 -8.04 -29.85
CA ILE A 110 -17.59 -8.37 -29.14
C ILE A 110 -18.34 -7.11 -28.72
N ILE A 111 -17.64 -6.08 -28.23
CA ILE A 111 -18.24 -4.91 -27.57
C ILE A 111 -18.28 -3.67 -28.47
N LYS A 112 -17.50 -3.64 -29.56
CA LYS A 112 -17.52 -2.56 -30.56
C LYS A 112 -18.93 -2.26 -31.01
N VAL A 113 -19.31 -1.01 -30.88
CA VAL A 113 -20.55 -0.50 -31.41
C VAL A 113 -20.27 0.00 -32.82
N GLU A 114 -21.13 -0.34 -33.78
CA GLU A 114 -21.08 0.30 -35.10
C GLU A 114 -21.39 1.77 -34.89
N VAL A 115 -20.35 2.61 -34.89
CA VAL A 115 -20.50 4.03 -34.61
C VAL A 115 -21.39 4.64 -35.70
N GLN A 116 -22.65 4.94 -35.38
CA GLN A 116 -23.57 5.56 -36.34
C GLN A 116 -23.04 6.94 -36.81
N GLN A 117 -22.18 7.58 -36.01
CA GLN A 117 -21.41 8.77 -36.38
C GLN A 117 -20.00 8.72 -35.78
N PRO A 118 -18.96 8.26 -36.51
CA PRO A 118 -17.58 8.40 -36.05
C PRO A 118 -17.27 9.87 -35.76
N MET A 119 -16.49 10.15 -34.71
CA MET A 119 -16.05 11.52 -34.40
C MET A 119 -15.38 12.13 -35.64
N LYS A 120 -16.07 13.06 -36.29
CA LYS A 120 -15.60 13.72 -37.51
C LYS A 120 -14.93 15.04 -37.17
N MET A 121 -13.95 15.42 -37.98
CA MET A 121 -13.31 16.73 -37.91
C MET A 121 -14.37 17.82 -38.15
N GLY A 122 -14.69 18.62 -37.12
CA GLY A 122 -15.72 19.67 -37.16
C GLY A 122 -16.91 19.53 -36.20
N MET A 123 -17.00 18.46 -35.40
CA MET A 123 -18.02 18.31 -34.35
C MET A 123 -17.79 19.29 -33.18
N THR A 124 -18.88 19.79 -32.60
CA THR A 124 -18.79 20.63 -31.39
C THR A 124 -18.41 19.79 -30.17
N GLU A 125 -17.90 20.41 -29.11
CA GLU A 125 -17.57 19.71 -27.85
C GLU A 125 -18.81 19.04 -27.23
N ASP A 126 -20.00 19.63 -27.42
CA ASP A 126 -21.27 19.06 -26.96
C ASP A 126 -21.67 17.81 -27.75
N ASP A 127 -21.38 17.77 -29.05
CA ASP A 127 -21.60 16.58 -29.87
C ASP A 127 -20.65 15.46 -29.46
N LYS A 128 -19.36 15.77 -29.24
CA LYS A 128 -18.35 14.79 -28.79
C LYS A 128 -18.73 14.21 -27.42
N ARG A 129 -19.12 15.06 -26.47
CA ARG A 129 -19.62 14.61 -25.16
C ARG A 129 -20.83 13.68 -25.30
N SER A 130 -21.77 14.02 -26.19
CA SER A 130 -22.95 13.20 -26.44
C SER A 130 -22.58 11.83 -27.03
N CYS A 131 -21.58 11.78 -27.93
CA CYS A 131 -21.02 10.52 -28.42
C CYS A 131 -20.42 9.68 -27.29
N CYS A 132 -19.61 10.25 -26.39
CA CYS A 132 -19.05 9.51 -25.27
C CYS A 132 -20.13 8.92 -24.33
N LEU A 133 -21.19 9.69 -24.07
CA LEU A 133 -22.31 9.22 -23.25
C LEU A 133 -23.04 8.04 -23.90
N LEU A 134 -23.32 8.15 -25.21
CA LEU A 134 -23.93 7.07 -25.98
C LEU A 134 -23.02 5.84 -26.02
N GLU A 135 -21.72 6.03 -26.22
CA GLU A 135 -20.75 4.93 -26.22
C GLU A 135 -20.76 4.18 -24.88
N ILE A 136 -20.77 4.89 -23.74
CA ILE A 136 -20.87 4.26 -22.42
C ILE A 136 -22.14 3.42 -22.31
N GLN A 137 -23.29 3.98 -22.70
CA GLN A 137 -24.58 3.29 -22.62
C GLN A 137 -24.67 2.08 -23.56
N GLU A 138 -24.28 2.24 -24.82
CA GLU A 138 -24.37 1.20 -25.84
C GLU A 138 -23.39 0.06 -25.57
N THR A 139 -22.15 0.38 -25.19
CA THR A 139 -21.16 -0.64 -24.81
C THR A 139 -21.57 -1.38 -23.53
N GLU A 140 -22.22 -0.71 -22.57
CA GLU A 140 -22.76 -1.37 -21.37
C GLU A 140 -23.94 -2.28 -21.72
N ALA A 141 -24.86 -1.81 -22.57
CA ALA A 141 -25.99 -2.61 -23.03
C ALA A 141 -25.52 -3.87 -23.77
N LYS A 142 -24.49 -3.73 -24.63
CA LYS A 142 -23.89 -4.85 -25.35
C LYS A 142 -23.20 -5.81 -24.39
N TYR A 143 -22.42 -5.29 -23.45
CA TYR A 143 -21.77 -6.09 -22.41
C TYR A 143 -22.78 -6.90 -21.58
N TYR A 144 -23.83 -6.25 -21.07
CA TYR A 144 -24.88 -6.94 -20.32
C TYR A 144 -25.58 -8.03 -21.15
N ARG A 145 -25.89 -7.77 -22.43
CA ARG A 145 -26.44 -8.78 -23.34
C ARG A 145 -25.50 -9.97 -23.50
N THR A 146 -24.19 -9.74 -23.66
CA THR A 146 -23.20 -10.82 -23.72
C THR A 146 -23.21 -11.65 -22.44
N LEU A 147 -23.28 -11.03 -21.26
CA LEU A 147 -23.38 -11.75 -19.99
C LEU A 147 -24.68 -12.58 -19.90
N GLU A 148 -25.80 -12.00 -20.34
CA GLU A 148 -27.10 -12.67 -20.38
C GLU A 148 -27.12 -13.86 -21.35
N ASP A 149 -26.45 -13.73 -22.50
CA ASP A 149 -26.27 -14.81 -23.46
C ASP A 149 -25.47 -15.97 -22.85
N ILE A 150 -24.42 -15.68 -22.08
CA ILE A 150 -23.66 -16.71 -21.36
C ILE A 150 -24.57 -17.44 -20.36
N GLU A 151 -25.37 -16.70 -19.58
CA GLU A 151 -26.28 -17.30 -18.59
C GLU A 151 -27.32 -18.21 -19.24
N LYS A 152 -28.03 -17.69 -20.26
CA LYS A 152 -29.15 -18.39 -20.89
C LYS A 152 -28.69 -19.54 -21.78
N ASN A 153 -27.66 -19.31 -22.59
CA ASN A 153 -27.29 -20.23 -23.67
C ASN A 153 -26.13 -21.16 -23.31
N TYR A 154 -25.30 -20.84 -22.31
CA TYR A 154 -24.27 -21.74 -21.80
C TYR A 154 -24.59 -22.26 -20.41
N MET A 155 -24.76 -21.40 -19.40
CA MET A 155 -24.90 -21.86 -18.01
C MET A 155 -26.14 -22.74 -17.83
N GLY A 156 -27.29 -22.33 -18.36
CA GLY A 156 -28.53 -23.11 -18.33
C GLY A 156 -28.35 -24.54 -18.87
N PRO A 157 -27.94 -24.71 -20.15
CA PRO A 157 -27.72 -26.04 -20.73
C PRO A 157 -26.58 -26.83 -20.09
N LEU A 158 -25.49 -26.17 -19.67
CA LEU A 158 -24.33 -26.86 -19.11
C LEU A 158 -24.56 -27.38 -17.69
N ARG A 159 -25.51 -26.82 -16.92
CA ARG A 159 -25.96 -27.40 -15.64
C ARG A 159 -26.47 -28.84 -15.77
N LEU A 160 -26.89 -29.27 -16.96
CA LEU A 160 -27.35 -30.64 -17.21
C LEU A 160 -26.21 -31.66 -17.39
N VAL A 161 -24.99 -31.19 -17.70
CA VAL A 161 -23.83 -32.05 -18.02
C VAL A 161 -22.65 -31.88 -17.06
N LEU A 162 -22.60 -30.74 -16.34
CA LEU A 162 -21.56 -30.42 -15.37
C LEU A 162 -22.03 -30.62 -13.94
N SER A 163 -21.09 -30.97 -13.06
CA SER A 163 -21.34 -30.97 -11.62
C SER A 163 -21.45 -29.53 -11.09
N PRO A 164 -22.12 -29.29 -9.95
CA PRO A 164 -22.16 -27.97 -9.33
C PRO A 164 -20.77 -27.40 -9.01
N ALA A 165 -19.80 -28.26 -8.70
CA ALA A 165 -18.43 -27.85 -8.43
C ALA A 165 -17.72 -27.37 -9.72
N ASP A 166 -17.88 -28.08 -10.83
CA ASP A 166 -17.32 -27.67 -12.12
C ASP A 166 -17.99 -26.38 -12.62
N MET A 167 -19.31 -26.25 -12.45
CA MET A 167 -20.04 -25.02 -12.74
C MET A 167 -19.48 -23.82 -11.96
N ALA A 168 -19.28 -23.97 -10.65
CA ALA A 168 -18.69 -22.92 -9.81
C ALA A 168 -17.23 -22.62 -10.19
N SER A 169 -16.50 -23.62 -10.66
CA SER A 169 -15.08 -23.47 -11.06
C SER A 169 -14.94 -22.73 -12.40
N ILE A 170 -15.82 -23.01 -13.36
CA ILE A 170 -15.80 -22.40 -14.70
C ILE A 170 -16.44 -21.00 -14.70
N PHE A 171 -17.61 -20.85 -14.07
CA PHE A 171 -18.38 -19.61 -14.12
C PHE A 171 -18.17 -18.70 -12.90
N ILE A 172 -17.43 -19.15 -11.88
CA ILE A 172 -16.99 -18.33 -10.75
C ILE A 172 -18.20 -17.68 -10.04
N ASN A 173 -18.39 -16.36 -10.19
CA ASN A 173 -19.46 -15.55 -9.62
C ASN A 173 -20.16 -14.73 -10.73
N LEU A 174 -20.19 -15.27 -11.96
CA LEU A 174 -20.75 -14.59 -13.13
C LEU A 174 -22.23 -14.22 -12.95
N GLU A 175 -23.02 -15.04 -12.25
CA GLU A 175 -24.43 -14.73 -11.92
C GLU A 175 -24.56 -13.44 -11.11
N ASP A 176 -23.61 -13.15 -10.22
CA ASP A 176 -23.62 -11.93 -9.43
C ASP A 176 -23.17 -10.72 -10.25
N LEU A 177 -22.20 -10.92 -11.16
CA LEU A 177 -21.85 -9.91 -12.16
C LEU A 177 -23.07 -9.53 -13.02
N ILE A 178 -23.80 -10.51 -13.55
CA ILE A 178 -25.03 -10.28 -14.34
C ILE A 178 -26.03 -9.42 -13.56
N LYS A 179 -26.30 -9.74 -12.29
CA LYS A 179 -27.25 -8.97 -11.45
C LYS A 179 -26.78 -7.53 -11.21
N VAL A 180 -25.48 -7.34 -10.96
CA VAL A 180 -24.89 -6.00 -10.77
C VAL A 180 -25.00 -5.19 -12.06
N HIS A 181 -24.59 -5.76 -13.19
CA HIS A 181 -24.62 -5.06 -14.49
C HIS A 181 -26.03 -4.80 -15.01
N HIS A 182 -27.01 -5.68 -14.72
CA HIS A 182 -28.42 -5.39 -14.98
C HIS A 182 -28.88 -4.12 -14.25
N SER A 183 -28.54 -4.02 -12.95
CA SER A 183 -28.88 -2.86 -12.14
C SER A 183 -28.12 -1.60 -12.60
N PHE A 184 -26.86 -1.77 -13.01
CA PHE A 184 -25.98 -0.70 -13.43
C PHE A 184 -26.44 -0.07 -14.75
N LEU A 185 -26.72 -0.91 -15.76
CA LEU A 185 -27.29 -0.48 -17.04
C LEU A 185 -28.60 0.30 -16.84
N ARG A 186 -29.52 -0.19 -16.01
CA ARG A 186 -30.76 0.53 -15.71
C ARG A 186 -30.53 1.90 -15.09
N ALA A 187 -29.53 2.02 -14.21
CA ALA A 187 -29.18 3.31 -13.61
C ALA A 187 -28.53 4.26 -14.63
N ILE A 188 -27.72 3.73 -15.55
CA ILE A 188 -27.17 4.49 -16.68
C ILE A 188 -28.30 4.97 -17.59
N ASP A 189 -29.24 4.12 -17.97
CA ASP A 189 -30.38 4.49 -18.82
C ASP A 189 -31.21 5.63 -18.22
N VAL A 190 -31.50 5.57 -16.90
CA VAL A 190 -32.20 6.66 -16.19
C VAL A 190 -31.40 7.95 -16.22
N SER A 191 -30.08 7.89 -16.03
CA SER A 191 -29.20 9.05 -16.13
C SER A 191 -29.19 9.63 -17.55
N MET A 192 -29.20 8.78 -18.58
CA MET A 192 -29.24 9.18 -19.98
C MET A 192 -30.54 9.89 -20.35
N MET A 193 -31.69 9.44 -19.81
CA MET A 193 -32.97 10.15 -19.95
C MET A 193 -32.94 11.57 -19.35
N ALA A 194 -32.06 11.82 -18.37
CA ALA A 194 -31.82 13.12 -17.75
C ALA A 194 -30.63 13.90 -18.36
N GLY A 195 -30.21 13.55 -19.58
CA GLY A 195 -29.12 14.23 -20.30
C GLY A 195 -27.70 13.87 -19.84
N GLY A 196 -27.55 12.78 -19.07
CA GLY A 196 -26.26 12.24 -18.62
C GLY A 196 -25.64 12.96 -17.42
N SER A 197 -26.32 13.97 -16.85
CA SER A 197 -25.77 14.81 -15.77
C SER A 197 -25.50 14.05 -14.46
N THR A 198 -26.24 12.99 -14.20
CA THR A 198 -26.09 12.15 -13.00
C THR A 198 -25.16 10.96 -13.19
N LEU A 199 -24.52 10.81 -14.35
CA LEU A 199 -23.79 9.58 -14.71
C LEU A 199 -22.63 9.32 -13.73
N ALA A 200 -21.90 10.36 -13.36
CA ALA A 200 -20.82 10.29 -12.37
C ALA A 200 -21.29 9.66 -11.05
N LYS A 201 -22.47 10.06 -10.56
CA LYS A 201 -23.05 9.53 -9.33
C LYS A 201 -23.34 8.04 -9.43
N VAL A 202 -23.81 7.57 -10.58
CA VAL A 202 -24.06 6.14 -10.82
C VAL A 202 -22.77 5.33 -10.67
N PHE A 203 -21.65 5.78 -11.26
CA PHE A 203 -20.35 5.10 -11.10
C PHE A 203 -19.87 5.07 -9.64
N LEU A 204 -20.04 6.18 -8.91
CA LEU A 204 -19.67 6.27 -7.50
C LEU A 204 -20.52 5.31 -6.62
N GLU A 205 -21.82 5.22 -6.87
CA GLU A 205 -22.73 4.30 -6.16
C GLU A 205 -22.41 2.82 -6.43
N PHE A 206 -21.93 2.50 -7.64
CA PHE A 206 -21.62 1.13 -8.03
C PHE A 206 -20.18 0.70 -7.75
N LYS A 207 -19.27 1.63 -7.39
CA LYS A 207 -17.85 1.34 -7.10
C LYS A 207 -17.66 0.12 -6.21
N GLU A 208 -18.34 0.07 -5.06
CA GLU A 208 -18.22 -1.05 -4.11
C GLU A 208 -18.91 -2.33 -4.62
N ARG A 209 -20.01 -2.20 -5.36
CA ARG A 209 -20.72 -3.35 -5.93
C ARG A 209 -19.89 -4.06 -7.02
N LEU A 210 -19.01 -3.34 -7.69
CA LEU A 210 -18.09 -3.86 -8.71
C LEU A 210 -16.86 -4.56 -8.10
N LEU A 211 -16.66 -4.56 -6.78
CA LEU A 211 -15.54 -5.26 -6.16
C LEU A 211 -15.57 -6.79 -6.35
N ILE A 212 -16.74 -7.34 -6.70
CA ILE A 212 -16.92 -8.76 -7.04
C ILE A 212 -16.07 -9.21 -8.24
N TYR A 213 -15.61 -8.27 -9.08
CA TYR A 213 -14.61 -8.54 -10.12
C TYR A 213 -13.28 -9.05 -9.55
N GLY A 214 -12.91 -8.66 -8.32
CA GLY A 214 -11.70 -9.17 -7.68
C GLY A 214 -11.71 -10.70 -7.55
N GLU A 215 -12.86 -11.29 -7.21
CA GLU A 215 -13.01 -12.75 -7.16
C GLU A 215 -12.99 -13.39 -8.56
N TYR A 216 -13.63 -12.74 -9.53
CA TYR A 216 -13.69 -13.19 -10.93
C TYR A 216 -12.31 -13.24 -11.58
N CYS A 217 -11.63 -12.10 -11.66
CA CYS A 217 -10.33 -11.98 -12.34
C CYS A 217 -9.28 -12.90 -11.72
N SER A 218 -9.28 -13.05 -10.40
CA SER A 218 -8.29 -13.85 -9.70
C SER A 218 -8.56 -15.37 -9.71
N ARG A 219 -9.68 -15.83 -10.27
CA ARG A 219 -9.97 -17.26 -10.55
C ARG A 219 -10.01 -17.58 -12.04
N MET A 220 -9.86 -16.59 -12.92
CA MET A 220 -10.02 -16.75 -14.37
C MET A 220 -9.07 -17.80 -14.96
N GLU A 221 -7.79 -17.77 -14.62
CA GLU A 221 -6.80 -18.75 -15.10
C GLU A 221 -7.19 -20.20 -14.73
N HIS A 222 -7.71 -20.39 -13.52
CA HIS A 222 -8.18 -21.70 -13.06
C HIS A 222 -9.44 -22.13 -13.82
N ALA A 223 -10.40 -21.21 -14.02
CA ALA A 223 -11.60 -21.47 -14.80
C ALA A 223 -11.27 -21.88 -16.25
N GLN A 224 -10.36 -21.16 -16.91
CA GLN A 224 -9.88 -21.49 -18.25
C GLN A 224 -9.21 -22.86 -18.28
N SER A 225 -8.33 -23.15 -17.32
CA SER A 225 -7.64 -24.44 -17.23
C SER A 225 -8.63 -25.60 -17.04
N THR A 226 -9.60 -25.46 -16.14
CA THR A 226 -10.65 -26.46 -15.89
C THR A 226 -11.52 -26.66 -17.13
N LEU A 227 -11.92 -25.57 -17.80
CA LEU A 227 -12.69 -25.65 -19.05
C LEU A 227 -11.92 -26.39 -20.15
N HIS A 228 -10.64 -26.08 -20.36
CA HIS A 228 -9.77 -26.79 -21.31
C HIS A 228 -9.64 -28.28 -20.98
N GLN A 229 -9.41 -28.62 -19.71
CA GLN A 229 -9.31 -30.01 -19.27
C GLN A 229 -10.59 -30.79 -19.52
N LEU A 230 -11.75 -30.20 -19.22
CA LEU A 230 -13.05 -30.83 -19.45
C LEU A 230 -13.35 -31.00 -20.94
N LEU A 231 -13.07 -29.98 -21.77
CA LEU A 231 -13.22 -30.10 -23.24
C LEU A 231 -12.33 -31.18 -23.85
N ALA A 232 -11.12 -31.39 -23.30
CA ALA A 232 -10.20 -32.40 -23.78
C ALA A 232 -10.57 -33.82 -23.31
N SER A 233 -11.12 -33.96 -22.11
CA SER A 233 -11.37 -35.25 -21.45
C SER A 233 -12.79 -35.78 -21.62
N ARG A 234 -13.78 -34.91 -21.87
CA ARG A 234 -15.20 -35.27 -21.91
C ARG A 234 -15.85 -34.89 -23.23
N GLU A 235 -16.17 -35.90 -24.04
CA GLU A 235 -16.79 -35.71 -25.35
C GLU A 235 -18.23 -35.19 -25.26
N ASP A 236 -19.03 -35.68 -24.31
CA ASP A 236 -20.41 -35.24 -24.06
C ASP A 236 -20.47 -33.74 -23.73
N PHE A 237 -19.55 -33.28 -22.89
CA PHE A 237 -19.40 -31.87 -22.55
C PHE A 237 -18.94 -31.04 -23.75
N ARG A 238 -17.93 -31.51 -24.49
CA ARG A 238 -17.43 -30.84 -25.70
C ARG A 238 -18.54 -30.62 -26.73
N GLN A 239 -19.29 -31.67 -27.06
CA GLN A 239 -20.42 -31.58 -27.99
C GLN A 239 -21.48 -30.59 -27.49
N LYS A 240 -21.75 -30.58 -26.17
CA LYS A 240 -22.71 -29.63 -25.60
C LYS A 240 -22.23 -28.19 -25.70
N VAL A 241 -20.94 -27.92 -25.46
CA VAL A 241 -20.35 -26.57 -25.61
C VAL A 241 -20.38 -26.12 -27.07
N GLU A 242 -20.11 -27.00 -28.03
CA GLU A 242 -20.23 -26.70 -29.46
C GLU A 242 -21.69 -26.35 -29.85
N GLU A 243 -22.67 -27.13 -29.37
CA GLU A 243 -24.10 -26.82 -29.57
C GLU A 243 -24.48 -25.45 -29.00
N CYS A 244 -24.00 -25.13 -27.80
CA CYS A 244 -24.25 -23.82 -27.17
C CYS A 244 -23.58 -22.69 -27.96
N THR A 245 -22.37 -22.92 -28.47
CA THR A 245 -21.61 -21.93 -29.24
C THR A 245 -22.32 -21.55 -30.53
N LEU A 246 -22.92 -22.51 -31.24
CA LEU A 246 -23.72 -22.21 -32.43
C LEU A 246 -24.95 -21.33 -32.15
N LYS A 247 -25.47 -21.34 -30.91
CA LYS A 247 -26.62 -20.51 -30.52
C LYS A 247 -26.24 -19.09 -30.10
N VAL A 248 -24.96 -18.83 -29.84
CA VAL A 248 -24.48 -17.53 -29.36
C VAL A 248 -23.65 -16.87 -30.45
N GLN A 249 -24.10 -15.72 -30.93
CA GLN A 249 -23.39 -14.92 -31.94
C GLN A 249 -22.97 -15.73 -33.18
N ASP A 250 -23.83 -16.64 -33.65
CA ASP A 250 -23.61 -17.54 -34.80
C ASP A 250 -22.31 -18.35 -34.73
N GLY A 251 -21.82 -18.63 -33.52
CA GLY A 251 -20.57 -19.35 -33.30
C GLY A 251 -19.30 -18.54 -33.55
N LYS A 252 -19.41 -17.21 -33.66
CA LYS A 252 -18.27 -16.32 -33.90
C LYS A 252 -17.22 -16.37 -32.77
N PHE A 253 -17.67 -16.53 -31.52
CA PHE A 253 -16.79 -16.58 -30.35
C PHE A 253 -17.08 -17.82 -29.51
N LYS A 254 -16.03 -18.44 -28.97
CA LYS A 254 -16.15 -19.61 -28.10
C LYS A 254 -16.43 -19.18 -26.66
N LEU A 255 -16.89 -20.12 -25.85
CA LEU A 255 -17.10 -19.88 -24.41
C LEU A 255 -15.84 -19.34 -23.71
N GLN A 256 -14.66 -19.84 -24.10
CA GLN A 256 -13.38 -19.40 -23.54
C GLN A 256 -13.16 -17.90 -23.75
N ASP A 257 -13.46 -17.41 -24.96
CA ASP A 257 -13.33 -16.01 -25.37
C ASP A 257 -14.32 -15.12 -24.57
N LEU A 258 -15.57 -15.57 -24.47
CA LEU A 258 -16.63 -14.86 -23.76
C LEU A 258 -16.36 -14.71 -22.25
N LEU A 259 -15.70 -15.68 -21.62
CA LEU A 259 -15.39 -15.63 -20.19
C LEU A 259 -14.31 -14.59 -19.84
N VAL A 260 -13.48 -14.14 -20.80
CA VAL A 260 -12.46 -13.12 -20.59
C VAL A 260 -13.05 -11.70 -20.61
N VAL A 261 -14.13 -11.49 -21.37
CA VAL A 261 -14.78 -10.17 -21.57
C VAL A 261 -15.04 -9.39 -20.28
N PRO A 262 -15.53 -9.98 -19.16
CA PRO A 262 -15.73 -9.24 -17.91
C PRO A 262 -14.44 -8.62 -17.35
N MET A 263 -13.31 -9.34 -17.43
CA MET A 263 -12.02 -8.84 -16.94
C MET A 263 -11.55 -7.61 -17.72
N GLN A 264 -11.91 -7.54 -19.00
CA GLN A 264 -11.54 -6.41 -19.86
C GLN A 264 -12.50 -5.25 -19.67
N ARG A 265 -13.81 -5.52 -19.57
CA ARG A 265 -14.82 -4.48 -19.39
C ARG A 265 -14.52 -3.58 -18.19
N VAL A 266 -14.16 -4.17 -17.05
CA VAL A 266 -13.88 -3.40 -15.83
C VAL A 266 -12.69 -2.45 -15.97
N LEU A 267 -11.76 -2.75 -16.87
CA LEU A 267 -10.60 -1.90 -17.21
C LEU A 267 -10.93 -0.80 -18.24
N LYS A 268 -12.08 -0.87 -18.92
CA LYS A 268 -12.48 0.16 -19.90
C LYS A 268 -13.22 1.34 -19.24
N TYR A 269 -13.83 1.17 -18.07
CA TYR A 269 -14.62 2.24 -17.42
C TYR A 269 -13.82 3.51 -17.15
N HIS A 270 -12.58 3.41 -16.67
CA HIS A 270 -11.77 4.60 -16.44
C HIS A 270 -11.32 5.27 -17.75
N LEU A 271 -11.18 4.53 -18.85
CA LEU A 271 -10.87 5.10 -20.17
C LEU A 271 -12.06 5.87 -20.72
N LEU A 272 -13.25 5.26 -20.66
CA LEU A 272 -14.51 5.89 -21.10
C LEU A 272 -14.82 7.17 -20.29
N LEU A 273 -14.65 7.13 -18.97
CA LEU A 273 -14.84 8.31 -18.12
C LEU A 273 -13.78 9.39 -18.36
N LYS A 274 -12.54 9.01 -18.67
CA LYS A 274 -11.47 9.96 -19.01
C LYS A 274 -11.80 10.71 -20.29
N GLU A 275 -12.30 10.01 -21.30
CA GLU A 275 -12.73 10.63 -22.56
C GLU A 275 -13.95 11.53 -22.35
N LEU A 276 -14.97 11.08 -21.59
CA LEU A 276 -16.11 11.93 -21.26
C LEU A 276 -15.71 13.21 -20.50
N LEU A 277 -14.73 13.10 -19.60
CA LEU A 277 -14.20 14.23 -18.82
C LEU A 277 -13.44 15.24 -19.70
N SER A 278 -12.75 14.77 -20.75
CA SER A 278 -12.01 15.64 -21.68
C SER A 278 -12.97 16.62 -22.39
N HIS A 279 -14.18 16.17 -22.71
CA HIS A 279 -15.24 16.93 -23.37
C HIS A 279 -16.26 17.59 -22.41
N SER A 280 -15.95 17.71 -21.12
CA SER A 280 -16.85 18.28 -20.09
C SER A 280 -16.21 19.45 -19.31
N THR A 281 -15.54 20.40 -19.99
CA THR A 281 -14.74 21.48 -19.36
C THR A 281 -15.53 22.48 -18.53
N ASP A 282 -16.68 22.95 -19.01
CA ASP A 282 -17.43 24.06 -18.39
C ASP A 282 -18.74 23.61 -17.70
N ARG A 283 -18.81 22.34 -17.30
CA ARG A 283 -20.02 21.72 -16.75
C ARG A 283 -19.96 21.63 -15.21
N PRO A 284 -21.07 21.84 -14.50
CA PRO A 284 -21.11 21.76 -13.02
C PRO A 284 -20.78 20.35 -12.49
N GLU A 285 -21.01 19.31 -13.30
CA GLU A 285 -20.75 17.91 -12.97
C GLU A 285 -19.29 17.46 -13.18
N ARG A 286 -18.41 18.31 -13.73
CA ARG A 286 -17.01 17.98 -14.03
C ARG A 286 -16.25 17.43 -12.82
N GLN A 287 -16.46 18.02 -11.65
CA GLN A 287 -15.83 17.57 -10.41
C GLN A 287 -16.29 16.15 -10.01
N GLN A 288 -17.59 15.86 -10.14
CA GLN A 288 -18.12 14.52 -9.87
C GLN A 288 -17.60 13.51 -10.89
N LEU A 289 -17.46 13.88 -12.17
CA LEU A 289 -16.86 13.03 -13.19
C LEU A 289 -15.39 12.70 -12.89
N LYS A 290 -14.63 13.67 -12.36
CA LYS A 290 -13.26 13.44 -11.91
C LYS A 290 -13.22 12.44 -10.75
N GLU A 291 -14.11 12.59 -9.77
CA GLU A 291 -14.23 11.64 -8.64
C GLU A 291 -14.64 10.23 -9.12
N ALA A 292 -15.54 10.14 -10.09
CA ALA A 292 -15.95 8.88 -10.71
C ALA A 292 -14.79 8.22 -11.48
N LEU A 293 -13.99 9.01 -12.20
CA LEU A 293 -12.79 8.53 -12.89
C LEU A 293 -11.78 7.97 -11.88
N GLU A 294 -11.45 8.72 -10.83
CA GLU A 294 -10.57 8.27 -9.76
C GLU A 294 -11.10 6.99 -9.07
N ALA A 295 -12.41 6.89 -8.88
CA ALA A 295 -13.05 5.70 -8.34
C ALA A 295 -12.88 4.46 -9.23
N MET A 296 -13.02 4.59 -10.55
CA MET A 296 -12.83 3.47 -11.49
C MET A 296 -11.35 3.10 -11.68
N GLN A 297 -10.44 4.08 -11.59
CA GLN A 297 -9.00 3.81 -11.53
C GLN A 297 -8.64 3.03 -10.25
N ASP A 298 -9.18 3.44 -9.10
CA ASP A 298 -8.96 2.73 -7.83
C ASP A 298 -9.51 1.30 -7.84
N LEU A 299 -10.66 1.07 -8.51
CA LEU A 299 -11.21 -0.26 -8.75
C LEU A 299 -10.26 -1.14 -9.61
N ALA A 300 -9.74 -0.60 -10.72
CA ALA A 300 -8.80 -1.32 -11.57
C ALA A 300 -7.52 -1.69 -10.81
N MET A 301 -6.97 -0.75 -10.03
CA MET A 301 -5.82 -1.02 -9.17
C MET A 301 -6.13 -2.08 -8.10
N TYR A 302 -7.32 -2.04 -7.49
CA TYR A 302 -7.75 -3.04 -6.51
C TYR A 302 -7.76 -4.44 -7.12
N ILE A 303 -8.36 -4.62 -8.30
CA ILE A 303 -8.45 -5.92 -8.99
C ILE A 303 -7.05 -6.48 -9.29
N ASN A 304 -6.14 -5.63 -9.75
CA ASN A 304 -4.74 -6.01 -10.01
C ASN A 304 -4.03 -6.49 -8.74
N GLU A 305 -4.23 -5.81 -7.60
CA GLU A 305 -3.66 -6.27 -6.33
C GLU A 305 -4.29 -7.57 -5.83
N VAL A 306 -5.60 -7.80 -6.07
CA VAL A 306 -6.24 -9.08 -5.72
C VAL A 306 -5.61 -10.24 -6.52
N LYS A 307 -5.34 -10.05 -7.81
CA LYS A 307 -4.62 -11.05 -8.63
C LYS A 307 -3.23 -11.32 -8.05
N ARG A 308 -2.46 -10.25 -7.81
CA ARG A 308 -1.10 -10.33 -7.24
C ARG A 308 -1.04 -11.01 -5.88
N ASP A 309 -2.00 -10.73 -4.99
CA ASP A 309 -2.06 -11.35 -3.66
C ASP A 309 -2.38 -12.84 -3.77
N LYS A 310 -3.26 -13.26 -4.70
CA LYS A 310 -3.50 -14.70 -4.93
C LYS A 310 -2.27 -15.43 -5.46
N GLU A 311 -1.55 -14.84 -6.41
CA GLU A 311 -0.27 -15.37 -6.88
C GLU A 311 0.76 -15.48 -5.75
N THR A 312 0.81 -14.46 -4.89
CA THR A 312 1.67 -14.43 -3.71
C THR A 312 1.30 -15.55 -2.74
N LEU A 313 0.02 -15.75 -2.42
CA LEU A 313 -0.45 -16.82 -1.54
C LEU A 313 -0.18 -18.21 -2.13
N LYS A 314 -0.32 -18.38 -3.45
CA LYS A 314 0.07 -19.61 -4.15
C LYS A 314 1.57 -19.88 -3.98
N LYS A 315 2.41 -18.87 -4.19
CA LYS A 315 3.86 -18.97 -3.96
C LYS A 315 4.20 -19.32 -2.51
N ILE A 316 3.51 -18.72 -1.55
CA ILE A 316 3.66 -19.02 -0.12
C ILE A 316 3.30 -20.50 0.17
N SER A 317 2.22 -21.01 -0.43
CA SER A 317 1.80 -22.41 -0.31
C SER A 317 2.84 -23.38 -0.89
N GLU A 318 3.49 -22.99 -2.00
CA GLU A 318 4.59 -23.75 -2.58
C GLU A 318 5.83 -23.76 -1.67
N PHE A 319 6.17 -22.63 -1.06
CA PHE A 319 7.22 -22.58 -0.04
C PHE A 319 6.89 -23.48 1.15
N GLN A 320 5.66 -23.39 1.68
CA GLN A 320 5.19 -24.20 2.81
C GLN A 320 5.35 -25.70 2.54
N SER A 321 4.94 -26.16 1.35
CA SER A 321 5.03 -27.58 1.00
C SER A 321 6.47 -28.07 0.77
N SER A 322 7.40 -27.16 0.48
CA SER A 322 8.82 -27.50 0.29
C SER A 322 9.66 -27.51 1.58
N ILE A 323 9.16 -26.91 2.67
CA ILE A 323 9.90 -26.77 3.93
C ILE A 323 9.44 -27.83 4.95
N GLU A 324 10.33 -28.76 5.29
CA GLU A 324 10.13 -29.78 6.31
C GLU A 324 10.21 -29.18 7.73
N ASN A 325 9.45 -29.75 8.67
CA ASN A 325 9.41 -29.38 10.09
C ASN A 325 8.89 -27.96 10.39
N LEU A 326 8.20 -27.32 9.44
CA LEU A 326 7.52 -26.04 9.68
C LEU A 326 6.10 -26.27 10.21
N GLN A 327 5.86 -25.91 11.48
CA GLN A 327 4.55 -26.08 12.12
C GLN A 327 3.60 -24.89 11.94
N VAL A 328 4.13 -23.71 11.57
CA VAL A 328 3.38 -22.45 11.47
C VAL A 328 3.05 -22.16 10.01
N LYS A 329 1.93 -21.46 9.73
CA LYS A 329 1.59 -21.02 8.38
C LYS A 329 2.45 -19.83 7.96
N LEU A 330 3.13 -19.95 6.82
CA LEU A 330 3.96 -18.88 6.28
C LEU A 330 3.20 -17.58 5.99
N GLU A 331 1.89 -17.69 5.71
CA GLU A 331 1.01 -16.53 5.50
C GLU A 331 1.00 -15.58 6.71
N GLU A 332 1.23 -16.07 7.93
CA GLU A 332 1.29 -15.24 9.14
C GLU A 332 2.50 -14.31 9.18
N PHE A 333 3.53 -14.61 8.37
CA PHE A 333 4.79 -13.87 8.31
C PHE A 333 4.82 -12.75 7.27
N GLY A 334 3.74 -12.54 6.51
CA GLY A 334 3.62 -11.51 5.50
C GLY A 334 4.07 -11.95 4.11
N ARG A 335 4.48 -11.00 3.26
CA ARG A 335 4.88 -11.29 1.88
C ARG A 335 6.35 -11.73 1.81
N PRO A 336 6.70 -12.71 0.96
CA PRO A 336 8.09 -13.07 0.70
C PRO A 336 8.82 -11.93 -0.04
N LYS A 337 10.06 -11.66 0.36
CA LYS A 337 10.92 -10.60 -0.22
C LYS A 337 11.97 -11.16 -1.16
N ILE A 338 12.76 -12.10 -0.66
CA ILE A 338 13.84 -12.75 -1.39
C ILE A 338 14.11 -14.11 -0.76
N ASP A 339 14.57 -15.04 -1.58
CA ASP A 339 14.99 -16.36 -1.15
C ASP A 339 16.29 -16.74 -1.88
N GLY A 340 17.14 -17.50 -1.20
CA GLY A 340 18.38 -17.98 -1.80
C GLY A 340 19.47 -18.43 -0.82
N GLU A 341 20.61 -18.82 -1.37
CA GLU A 341 21.73 -19.40 -0.62
C GLU A 341 22.65 -18.35 0.00
N LEU A 342 22.88 -18.46 1.31
CA LEU A 342 23.80 -17.62 2.06
C LEU A 342 24.64 -18.47 3.00
N LYS A 343 25.85 -18.00 3.31
CA LYS A 343 26.61 -18.54 4.44
C LYS A 343 26.19 -17.81 5.70
N VAL A 344 25.80 -18.54 6.73
CA VAL A 344 25.34 -17.99 8.01
C VAL A 344 26.31 -18.38 9.10
N ARG A 345 26.64 -17.42 9.95
CA ARG A 345 27.39 -17.60 11.19
C ARG A 345 26.57 -17.06 12.35
N SER A 346 26.45 -17.85 13.42
CA SER A 346 25.84 -17.37 14.66
C SER A 346 26.93 -16.84 15.59
N ILE A 347 26.59 -15.95 16.51
CA ILE A 347 27.49 -15.55 17.60
C ILE A 347 27.88 -16.76 18.47
N VAL A 348 27.00 -17.76 18.60
CA VAL A 348 27.26 -18.97 19.40
C VAL A 348 28.09 -20.00 18.63
N ASN A 349 27.95 -20.04 17.31
CA ASN A 349 28.68 -20.97 16.44
C ASN A 349 29.46 -20.17 15.39
N HIS A 350 30.76 -20.02 15.64
CA HIS A 350 31.66 -19.21 14.82
C HIS A 350 31.98 -19.80 13.44
N THR A 351 31.47 -20.99 13.11
CA THR A 351 31.66 -21.60 11.79
C THR A 351 30.69 -21.03 10.76
N LYS A 352 31.16 -20.79 9.53
CA LYS A 352 30.29 -20.41 8.41
C LYS A 352 29.56 -21.67 7.93
N GLN A 353 28.23 -21.60 7.88
CA GLN A 353 27.39 -22.73 7.48
C GLN A 353 26.58 -22.37 6.23
N ASP A 354 26.59 -23.25 5.22
CA ASP A 354 25.76 -23.07 4.03
C ASP A 354 24.29 -23.26 4.40
N ARG A 355 23.46 -22.26 4.12
CA ARG A 355 22.03 -22.24 4.41
C ARG A 355 21.26 -21.65 3.23
N TYR A 356 20.01 -22.06 3.15
CA TYR A 356 19.04 -21.47 2.23
C TYR A 356 18.06 -20.64 3.05
N LEU A 357 17.88 -19.38 2.70
CA LEU A 357 17.06 -18.44 3.45
C LEU A 357 15.79 -18.12 2.67
N PHE A 358 14.67 -17.99 3.38
CA PHE A 358 13.47 -17.35 2.88
C PHE A 358 13.19 -16.11 3.74
N LEU A 359 13.32 -14.92 3.16
CA LEU A 359 13.00 -13.66 3.83
C LEU A 359 11.54 -13.30 3.60
N PHE A 360 10.81 -13.11 4.68
CA PHE A 360 9.44 -12.59 4.72
C PHE A 360 9.42 -11.22 5.40
N ASP A 361 8.28 -10.51 5.32
CA ASP A 361 8.11 -9.23 6.02
C ASP A 361 8.46 -9.32 7.51
N LYS A 362 8.02 -10.37 8.22
CA LYS A 362 8.20 -10.48 9.68
C LYS A 362 9.36 -11.35 10.13
N VAL A 363 9.80 -12.31 9.32
CA VAL A 363 10.79 -13.32 9.73
C VAL A 363 11.77 -13.67 8.62
N VAL A 364 12.92 -14.22 9.02
CA VAL A 364 13.83 -14.98 8.14
C VAL A 364 13.73 -16.44 8.51
N ILE A 365 13.48 -17.29 7.52
CA ILE A 365 13.46 -18.74 7.70
C ILE A 365 14.78 -19.29 7.19
N VAL A 366 15.57 -19.86 8.09
CA VAL A 366 16.88 -20.42 7.79
C VAL A 366 16.75 -21.93 7.67
N CYS A 367 17.04 -22.44 6.47
CA CYS A 367 16.92 -23.85 6.14
C CYS A 367 18.26 -24.46 5.74
N LYS A 368 18.35 -25.79 5.87
CA LYS A 368 19.37 -26.61 5.22
C LYS A 368 18.74 -27.30 4.02
N ARG A 369 19.30 -27.09 2.82
CA ARG A 369 18.81 -27.73 1.60
C ARG A 369 19.04 -29.25 1.62
N LYS A 370 18.04 -30.05 1.23
CA LYS A 370 18.09 -31.51 1.07
C LYS A 370 17.51 -31.90 -0.29
N GLY A 371 18.31 -31.81 -1.34
CA GLY A 371 17.83 -32.04 -2.71
C GLY A 371 16.79 -30.99 -3.10
N TYR A 372 15.53 -31.40 -3.25
CA TYR A 372 14.40 -30.52 -3.60
C TYR A 372 13.61 -29.99 -2.39
N SER A 373 13.87 -30.50 -1.18
CA SER A 373 13.23 -30.02 0.05
C SER A 373 14.18 -29.18 0.91
N TYR A 374 13.60 -28.44 1.85
CA TYR A 374 14.32 -27.56 2.77
C TYR A 374 14.03 -27.97 4.20
N GLU A 375 15.05 -28.35 4.95
CA GLU A 375 14.90 -28.68 6.37
C GLU A 375 15.03 -27.40 7.21
N LEU A 376 13.98 -27.04 7.94
CA LEU A 376 14.01 -25.90 8.85
C LEU A 376 15.11 -26.05 9.91
N LYS A 377 15.92 -24.99 10.10
CA LYS A 377 16.93 -24.92 11.16
C LYS A 377 16.65 -23.82 12.17
N GLU A 378 16.20 -22.65 11.71
CA GLU A 378 15.93 -21.53 12.60
C GLU A 378 14.90 -20.58 11.97
N VAL A 379 14.11 -19.92 12.82
CA VAL A 379 13.19 -18.84 12.42
C VAL A 379 13.61 -17.59 13.20
N ILE A 380 13.98 -16.53 12.48
CA ILE A 380 14.51 -15.29 13.06
C ILE A 380 13.44 -14.19 12.93
N GLU A 381 12.90 -13.73 14.06
CA GLU A 381 11.90 -12.67 14.08
C GLU A 381 12.53 -11.28 13.90
N LEU A 382 12.23 -10.61 12.80
CA LEU A 382 12.84 -9.32 12.45
C LEU A 382 12.44 -8.18 13.40
N LEU A 383 11.28 -8.26 14.05
CA LEU A 383 10.79 -7.25 15.00
C LEU A 383 11.79 -6.96 16.14
N PHE A 384 12.57 -7.97 16.55
CA PHE A 384 13.52 -7.88 17.66
C PHE A 384 14.97 -7.74 17.22
N HIS A 385 15.23 -7.52 15.92
CA HIS A 385 16.58 -7.41 15.38
C HIS A 385 16.80 -6.07 14.69
N LYS A 386 18.08 -5.67 14.60
CA LYS A 386 18.55 -4.56 13.79
C LYS A 386 19.58 -5.08 12.81
N MET A 387 19.42 -4.71 11.54
CA MET A 387 20.43 -4.97 10.52
C MET A 387 21.52 -3.90 10.58
N THR A 388 22.78 -4.31 10.46
CA THR A 388 23.92 -3.41 10.32
C THR A 388 24.90 -3.94 9.29
N ASP A 389 25.43 -3.04 8.47
CA ASP A 389 26.44 -3.39 7.49
C ASP A 389 27.73 -3.90 8.17
N ASP A 390 28.42 -4.83 7.53
CA ASP A 390 29.78 -5.26 7.87
C ASP A 390 30.75 -4.60 6.87
N PRO A 391 31.30 -3.41 7.19
CA PRO A 391 32.27 -2.74 6.33
C PRO A 391 33.57 -3.54 6.36
N MET A 392 33.76 -4.40 5.35
CA MET A 392 35.01 -5.13 5.15
C MET A 392 36.21 -4.19 5.22
N HIS A 393 37.22 -4.58 6.00
CA HIS A 393 38.51 -3.88 6.09
C HIS A 393 39.66 -4.59 5.33
N ASN A 394 39.36 -5.66 4.58
CA ASN A 394 40.40 -6.54 4.03
C ASN A 394 40.69 -6.30 2.54
N LYS A 395 42.00 -6.29 2.22
CA LYS A 395 42.60 -6.06 0.89
C LYS A 395 42.43 -7.21 -0.11
N ASP A 396 41.85 -8.35 0.30
CA ASP A 396 41.65 -9.53 -0.54
C ASP A 396 40.15 -9.79 -0.77
N ILE A 397 39.65 -9.34 -1.92
CA ILE A 397 38.29 -9.58 -2.38
C ILE A 397 38.16 -11.07 -2.77
N LYS A 398 37.51 -11.88 -1.93
CA LYS A 398 37.24 -13.31 -2.20
C LYS A 398 35.73 -13.60 -2.19
N LYS A 399 35.25 -14.54 -3.01
CA LYS A 399 33.85 -15.04 -2.97
C LYS A 399 33.48 -15.40 -1.51
N TRP A 400 32.27 -15.05 -1.06
CA TRP A 400 31.77 -15.30 0.32
C TRP A 400 32.43 -14.46 1.45
N SER A 401 32.98 -13.29 1.11
CA SER A 401 33.55 -12.34 2.08
C SER A 401 32.63 -11.15 2.41
N TYR A 402 31.68 -10.83 1.54
CA TYR A 402 30.73 -9.73 1.73
C TYR A 402 29.68 -10.11 2.77
N GLY A 403 29.62 -9.42 3.89
CA GLY A 403 28.65 -9.75 4.93
C GLY A 403 27.88 -8.57 5.49
N PHE A 404 26.90 -8.89 6.32
CA PHE A 404 26.15 -7.96 7.15
C PHE A 404 25.67 -8.69 8.41
N TYR A 405 25.36 -7.94 9.46
CA TYR A 405 24.91 -8.47 10.74
C TYR A 405 23.41 -8.24 10.95
N LEU A 406 22.81 -9.17 11.68
CA LEU A 406 21.48 -9.05 12.24
C LEU A 406 21.58 -9.26 13.75
N ILE A 407 21.48 -8.16 14.50
CA ILE A 407 21.78 -8.10 15.93
C ILE A 407 20.47 -8.02 16.72
N HIS A 408 20.30 -8.89 17.71
CA HIS A 408 19.13 -8.87 18.57
C HIS A 408 19.15 -7.64 19.51
N LEU A 409 18.04 -6.89 19.57
CA LEU A 409 17.93 -5.62 20.31
C LEU A 409 18.13 -5.76 21.83
N GLN A 410 17.82 -6.94 22.38
CA GLN A 410 18.04 -7.26 23.81
C GLN A 410 19.37 -8.01 24.07
N GLY A 411 20.29 -8.04 23.11
CA GLY A 411 21.60 -8.71 23.29
C GLY A 411 21.55 -10.24 23.34
N LYS A 412 20.51 -10.86 22.76
CA LYS A 412 20.45 -12.33 22.56
C LYS A 412 21.28 -12.75 21.34
N GLN A 413 20.99 -13.93 20.79
CA GLN A 413 21.63 -14.49 19.61
C GLN A 413 21.57 -13.52 18.42
N GLY A 414 22.74 -13.22 17.85
CA GLY A 414 22.89 -12.48 16.60
C GLY A 414 23.43 -13.38 15.50
N PHE A 415 23.26 -12.89 14.28
CA PHE A 415 23.63 -13.60 13.06
C PHE A 415 24.49 -12.72 12.18
N GLN A 416 25.41 -13.34 11.46
CA GLN A 416 26.14 -12.72 10.38
C GLN A 416 25.91 -13.53 9.11
N PHE A 417 25.49 -12.83 8.08
CA PHE A 417 25.24 -13.38 6.76
C PHE A 417 26.42 -13.04 5.86
N PHE A 418 26.80 -13.98 5.00
CA PHE A 418 27.84 -13.79 4.00
C PHE A 418 27.29 -14.13 2.61
N CYS A 419 27.47 -13.22 1.69
CA CYS A 419 27.05 -13.28 0.30
C CYS A 419 28.25 -13.59 -0.61
N LYS A 420 27.97 -14.22 -1.75
CA LYS A 420 28.99 -14.56 -2.76
C LYS A 420 29.62 -13.28 -3.35
N THR A 421 28.80 -12.30 -3.70
CA THR A 421 29.16 -11.03 -4.35
C THR A 421 28.65 -9.82 -3.57
N GLU A 422 29.19 -8.63 -3.89
CA GLU A 422 28.74 -7.36 -3.30
C GLU A 422 27.31 -7.01 -3.73
N ASP A 423 26.96 -7.25 -4.99
CA ASP A 423 25.61 -7.00 -5.50
C ASP A 423 24.57 -7.89 -4.81
N MET A 424 24.90 -9.15 -4.55
CA MET A 424 24.06 -10.04 -3.76
C MET A 424 23.87 -9.50 -2.33
N LYS A 425 24.93 -9.02 -1.67
CA LYS A 425 24.84 -8.36 -0.36
C LYS A 425 23.90 -7.15 -0.41
N ARG A 426 24.08 -6.26 -1.39
CA ARG A 426 23.23 -5.07 -1.58
C ARG A 426 21.76 -5.45 -1.75
N ARG A 427 21.45 -6.39 -2.67
CA ARG A 427 20.10 -6.89 -2.91
C ARG A 427 19.46 -7.47 -1.65
N TRP A 428 20.19 -8.29 -0.88
CA TRP A 428 19.67 -8.84 0.38
C TRP A 428 19.42 -7.73 1.42
N MET A 429 20.37 -6.83 1.64
CA MET A 429 20.22 -5.74 2.61
C MET A 429 19.03 -4.82 2.29
N GLU A 430 18.84 -4.45 1.02
CA GLU A 430 17.67 -3.68 0.57
C GLU A 430 16.35 -4.39 0.90
N GLN A 431 16.28 -5.71 0.69
CA GLN A 431 15.08 -6.49 1.01
C GLN A 431 14.84 -6.63 2.52
N PHE A 432 15.90 -6.74 3.34
CA PHE A 432 15.80 -6.68 4.79
C PHE A 432 15.30 -5.31 5.28
N GLU A 433 15.80 -4.21 4.71
CA GLU A 433 15.32 -2.85 5.00
C GLU A 433 13.83 -2.69 4.65
N MET A 434 13.41 -3.18 3.49
CA MET A 434 12.00 -3.17 3.09
C MET A 434 11.12 -3.96 4.06
N ALA A 435 11.53 -5.16 4.46
CA ALA A 435 10.82 -5.98 5.43
C ALA A 435 10.70 -5.26 6.79
N MET A 436 11.81 -4.77 7.34
CA MET A 436 11.83 -4.06 8.62
C MET A 436 10.99 -2.76 8.59
N SER A 437 11.04 -2.02 7.47
CA SER A 437 10.21 -0.83 7.24
C SER A 437 8.71 -1.15 7.17
N ASN A 438 8.35 -2.36 6.74
CA ASN A 438 6.95 -2.82 6.77
C ASN A 438 6.50 -3.18 8.20
N ILE A 439 7.36 -3.82 8.99
CA ILE A 439 7.02 -4.14 10.39
C ILE A 439 6.88 -2.85 11.22
N ARG A 440 7.81 -1.92 11.07
CA ARG A 440 7.87 -0.65 11.79
C ARG A 440 8.02 0.50 10.82
N PRO A 441 6.93 0.96 10.18
CA PRO A 441 7.01 2.17 9.37
C PRO A 441 7.28 3.38 10.27
N ASP A 442 8.06 4.35 9.77
CA ASP A 442 8.55 5.51 10.56
C ASP A 442 7.44 6.29 11.27
N LYS A 443 6.24 6.30 10.69
CA LYS A 443 5.07 7.04 11.17
C LYS A 443 3.99 6.14 11.80
N ALA A 444 4.32 4.90 12.17
CA ALA A 444 3.37 3.96 12.78
C ALA A 444 2.69 4.47 14.06
N ASN A 445 3.40 5.33 14.80
CA ASN A 445 2.92 5.92 16.05
C ASN A 445 2.63 7.43 15.92
N ALA A 446 2.60 7.96 14.69
CA ALA A 446 2.25 9.35 14.45
C ALA A 446 0.84 9.63 14.98
N ASN A 447 0.63 10.84 15.49
CA ASN A 447 -0.66 11.31 15.97
C ASN A 447 -1.33 10.37 17.01
N HIS A 448 -0.52 9.74 17.87
CA HIS A 448 -0.92 8.82 18.94
C HIS A 448 -1.53 7.49 18.50
N HIS A 449 -1.39 7.12 17.23
CA HIS A 449 -1.79 5.79 16.75
C HIS A 449 -0.81 4.70 17.18
N SER A 450 -1.20 3.45 16.94
CA SER A 450 -0.30 2.29 17.01
C SER A 450 -0.64 1.34 15.87
N PHE A 451 -0.15 1.68 14.69
CA PHE A 451 -0.38 0.94 13.46
C PHE A 451 0.45 -0.34 13.39
N GLN A 452 -0.19 -1.42 13.00
CA GLN A 452 0.44 -2.72 12.76
C GLN A 452 -0.03 -3.26 11.41
N MET A 453 0.86 -3.97 10.70
CA MET A 453 0.49 -4.67 9.46
C MET A 453 -0.70 -5.59 9.71
N TYR A 454 -1.72 -5.53 8.85
CA TYR A 454 -2.97 -6.24 9.06
C TYR A 454 -3.60 -6.72 7.75
N THR A 455 -4.24 -7.87 7.80
CA THR A 455 -5.06 -8.40 6.70
C THR A 455 -6.53 -8.16 7.02
N PHE A 456 -7.21 -7.38 6.17
CA PHE A 456 -8.62 -7.05 6.33
C PHE A 456 -9.48 -8.09 5.59
N ASP A 457 -10.38 -8.77 6.31
CA ASP A 457 -11.27 -9.80 5.72
C ASP A 457 -12.39 -9.20 4.86
N LYS A 458 -12.72 -7.93 5.09
CA LYS A 458 -13.73 -7.18 4.35
C LYS A 458 -13.06 -6.05 3.60
N THR A 459 -13.60 -5.70 2.43
CA THR A 459 -13.17 -4.51 1.70
C THR A 459 -13.22 -3.30 2.63
N THR A 460 -12.08 -2.65 2.78
CA THR A 460 -11.88 -1.56 3.72
C THR A 460 -11.24 -0.40 2.97
N SER A 461 -11.72 0.81 3.20
CA SER A 461 -11.13 2.02 2.63
C SER A 461 -10.19 2.68 3.63
N CYS A 462 -9.10 3.26 3.13
CA CYS A 462 -8.18 4.02 3.95
C CYS A 462 -8.87 5.23 4.58
N LYS A 463 -8.66 5.43 5.88
CA LYS A 463 -9.25 6.56 6.60
C LYS A 463 -8.74 7.93 6.13
N ALA A 464 -7.52 8.00 5.60
CA ALA A 464 -6.91 9.22 5.09
C ALA A 464 -7.34 9.55 3.66
N CYS A 465 -7.02 8.69 2.69
CA CYS A 465 -7.22 8.98 1.25
C CYS A 465 -8.57 8.49 0.70
N ARG A 466 -9.37 7.74 1.48
CA ARG A 466 -10.67 7.15 1.09
C ARG A 466 -10.62 6.12 -0.05
N MET A 467 -9.45 5.85 -0.62
CA MET A 467 -9.22 4.77 -1.58
C MET A 467 -9.20 3.40 -0.89
N PHE A 468 -9.42 2.33 -1.65
CA PHE A 468 -9.41 0.98 -1.11
C PHE A 468 -8.04 0.60 -0.53
N LEU A 469 -8.03 -0.12 0.60
CA LEU A 469 -6.89 -0.94 0.99
C LEU A 469 -6.87 -2.13 0.04
N ARG A 470 -5.99 -2.07 -0.95
CA ARG A 470 -6.04 -2.93 -2.14
C ARG A 470 -5.52 -4.33 -1.85
N GLY A 471 -6.13 -5.33 -2.49
CA GLY A 471 -5.76 -6.73 -2.35
C GLY A 471 -6.52 -7.49 -1.26
N THR A 472 -6.06 -8.70 -0.96
CA THR A 472 -6.68 -9.64 -0.01
C THR A 472 -5.74 -10.08 1.11
N PHE A 473 -4.47 -9.68 1.06
CA PHE A 473 -3.44 -10.15 1.99
C PHE A 473 -2.56 -8.99 2.44
N TYR A 474 -2.49 -8.68 3.75
CA TYR A 474 -1.72 -7.53 4.26
C TYR A 474 -1.87 -6.23 3.45
N GLN A 475 -3.12 -5.80 3.22
CA GLN A 475 -3.45 -4.65 2.37
C GLN A 475 -2.94 -3.31 2.93
N GLY A 476 -2.67 -3.26 4.24
CA GLY A 476 -2.22 -2.05 4.90
C GLY A 476 -2.02 -2.24 6.39
N TYR A 477 -2.34 -1.21 7.15
CA TYR A 477 -2.10 -1.14 8.58
C TYR A 477 -3.38 -0.86 9.34
N LEU A 478 -3.55 -1.55 10.47
CA LEU A 478 -4.62 -1.32 11.43
C LEU A 478 -4.06 -0.65 12.67
N CYS A 479 -4.66 0.44 13.12
CA CYS A 479 -4.35 1.01 14.42
C CYS A 479 -4.99 0.16 15.51
N THR A 480 -4.17 -0.48 16.35
CA THR A 480 -4.63 -1.30 17.48
C THR A 480 -5.37 -0.52 18.57
N ARG A 481 -5.29 0.82 18.55
CA ARG A 481 -5.95 1.69 19.53
C ARG A 481 -7.34 2.15 19.13
N CYS A 482 -7.56 2.45 17.85
CA CYS A 482 -8.83 3.00 17.37
C CYS A 482 -9.47 2.23 16.21
N GLY A 483 -8.87 1.10 15.80
CA GLY A 483 -9.43 0.20 14.79
C GLY A 483 -9.47 0.73 13.36
N VAL A 484 -8.82 1.88 13.07
CA VAL A 484 -8.83 2.45 11.72
C VAL A 484 -7.76 1.82 10.83
N GLY A 485 -8.13 1.56 9.57
CA GLY A 485 -7.23 1.09 8.52
C GLY A 485 -6.61 2.23 7.70
N ALA A 486 -5.35 2.08 7.31
CA ALA A 486 -4.64 3.04 6.45
C ALA A 486 -3.55 2.37 5.59
N HIS A 487 -3.22 2.97 4.44
CA HIS A 487 -2.04 2.61 3.63
C HIS A 487 -0.74 3.01 4.34
N LYS A 488 0.39 2.43 3.93
CA LYS A 488 1.72 2.71 4.52
C LYS A 488 2.11 4.19 4.37
N GLU A 489 1.87 4.73 3.18
CA GLU A 489 2.13 6.11 2.77
C GLU A 489 1.14 7.11 3.40
N CYS A 490 -0.01 6.64 3.86
CA CYS A 490 -1.04 7.47 4.47
C CYS A 490 -0.86 7.67 5.98
N LEU A 491 0.04 6.93 6.63
CA LEU A 491 0.19 6.96 8.09
C LEU A 491 0.57 8.34 8.63
N GLU A 492 1.31 9.14 7.86
CA GLU A 492 1.73 10.49 8.26
C GLU A 492 0.58 11.49 8.29
N VAL A 493 -0.34 11.39 7.32
CA VAL A 493 -1.48 12.30 7.14
C VAL A 493 -2.71 11.86 7.94
N MET A 494 -2.59 10.82 8.77
CA MET A 494 -3.68 10.32 9.59
C MET A 494 -4.08 11.34 10.67
N PRO A 495 -5.37 11.67 10.82
CA PRO A 495 -5.84 12.51 11.93
C PRO A 495 -5.48 11.90 13.30
N PRO A 496 -5.40 12.69 14.38
CA PRO A 496 -5.17 12.20 15.73
C PRO A 496 -6.02 10.99 16.11
N CYS A 497 -5.36 10.02 16.73
CA CYS A 497 -5.97 8.81 17.24
C CYS A 497 -7.05 9.20 18.23
N LYS A 498 -8.31 9.07 17.80
CA LYS A 498 -9.43 9.04 18.73
C LYS A 498 -9.33 7.72 19.44
N ILE A 499 -8.70 7.71 20.62
CA ILE A 499 -8.70 6.54 21.49
C ILE A 499 -10.16 6.15 21.63
N SER A 500 -10.58 5.05 21.00
CA SER A 500 -11.80 4.39 21.39
C SER A 500 -11.52 3.95 22.81
N SER A 501 -12.01 4.73 23.78
CA SER A 501 -12.03 4.30 25.15
C SER A 501 -12.64 2.89 25.18
N PRO A 502 -12.20 1.99 26.08
CA PRO A 502 -12.85 0.70 26.30
C PRO A 502 -14.33 0.80 26.78
N ALA A 503 -14.97 1.97 26.60
CA ALA A 503 -16.33 2.29 26.95
C ALA A 503 -17.32 2.19 25.76
N ASP A 504 -16.85 1.96 24.53
CA ASP A 504 -17.75 1.84 23.35
C ASP A 504 -18.16 0.39 23.03
N LEU A 505 -18.09 -0.51 24.01
CA LEU A 505 -18.70 -1.85 23.94
C LEU A 505 -20.00 -1.98 24.76
N ASP A 506 -20.55 -0.88 25.27
CA ASP A 506 -21.91 -0.91 25.82
C ASP A 506 -22.94 -0.56 24.74
N PRO A 507 -24.05 -1.33 24.64
CA PRO A 507 -25.10 -1.07 23.67
C PRO A 507 -25.68 0.35 23.87
N PRO A 508 -26.18 1.01 22.81
CA PRO A 508 -26.59 2.41 22.89
C PRO A 508 -27.81 2.54 23.80
N GLY A 509 -27.60 2.97 25.05
CA GLY A 509 -28.71 3.21 25.98
C GLY A 509 -28.37 3.18 27.48
N ALA A 510 -27.38 3.92 27.96
CA ALA A 510 -27.29 4.23 29.40
C ALA A 510 -26.63 5.60 29.62
N GLY A 511 -27.42 6.59 30.05
CA GLY A 511 -26.90 7.85 30.59
C GLY A 511 -26.19 7.66 31.94
N PRO A 512 -25.59 8.71 32.51
CA PRO A 512 -24.96 8.65 33.83
C PRO A 512 -25.96 8.16 34.89
N GLY A 513 -25.58 7.12 35.63
CA GLY A 513 -26.44 6.50 36.65
C GLY A 513 -26.72 7.44 37.84
N PRO A 514 -27.77 7.19 38.63
CA PRO A 514 -28.10 8.02 39.78
C PRO A 514 -26.96 8.04 40.81
N LYS A 515 -26.68 9.23 41.36
CA LYS A 515 -25.64 9.43 42.37
C LYS A 515 -26.19 9.18 43.77
N MET A 516 -25.48 8.34 44.50
CA MET A 516 -25.78 7.94 45.86
C MET A 516 -24.70 8.50 46.79
N VAL A 517 -25.06 8.88 48.01
CA VAL A 517 -24.13 9.30 49.05
C VAL A 517 -24.05 8.21 50.10
N ALA A 518 -22.84 7.79 50.44
CA ALA A 518 -22.59 6.85 51.53
C ALA A 518 -23.04 7.44 52.86
N VAL A 519 -23.94 6.75 53.56
CA VAL A 519 -24.43 7.14 54.90
C VAL A 519 -23.69 6.43 56.02
N GLN A 520 -22.92 5.39 55.69
CA GLN A 520 -22.14 4.60 56.61
C GLN A 520 -20.81 4.22 55.98
N ASN A 521 -19.75 4.11 56.79
CA ASN A 521 -18.47 3.57 56.33
C ASN A 521 -18.64 2.08 56.01
N TYR A 522 -18.15 1.66 54.85
CA TYR A 522 -18.17 0.25 54.46
C TYR A 522 -16.78 -0.16 53.96
N HIS A 523 -16.20 -1.14 54.64
CA HIS A 523 -14.85 -1.64 54.37
C HIS A 523 -14.86 -3.10 53.86
N GLY A 524 -16.00 -3.59 53.37
CA GLY A 524 -16.12 -4.95 52.87
C GLY A 524 -16.70 -5.99 53.82
N ASN A 525 -17.28 -5.56 54.95
CA ASN A 525 -17.93 -6.44 55.92
C ASN A 525 -19.38 -6.00 56.19
N PRO A 526 -20.38 -6.89 56.02
CA PRO A 526 -20.27 -8.26 55.50
C PRO A 526 -19.73 -8.25 54.07
N ALA A 527 -19.09 -9.33 53.60
CA ALA A 527 -18.63 -9.41 52.21
C ALA A 527 -19.75 -9.96 51.31
N PRO A 528 -19.95 -9.44 50.09
CA PRO A 528 -20.88 -10.01 49.13
C PRO A 528 -20.39 -11.40 48.69
N PRO A 529 -21.29 -12.38 48.50
CA PRO A 529 -20.90 -13.71 48.02
C PRO A 529 -20.22 -13.61 46.65
N SER A 530 -18.95 -14.02 46.57
CA SER A 530 -18.14 -14.17 45.35
C SER A 530 -18.06 -12.94 44.40
N LYS A 531 -18.22 -11.72 44.93
CA LYS A 531 -18.18 -10.48 44.13
C LYS A 531 -17.14 -9.47 44.67
N PRO A 532 -16.57 -8.60 43.81
CA PRO A 532 -15.60 -7.59 44.24
C PRO A 532 -16.27 -6.56 45.14
N VAL A 533 -15.66 -6.28 46.30
CA VAL A 533 -16.12 -5.30 47.28
C VAL A 533 -15.76 -3.88 46.86
N LEU A 534 -16.70 -2.94 46.97
CA LEU A 534 -16.40 -1.51 46.96
C LEU A 534 -16.32 -0.98 48.38
N SER A 535 -15.15 -0.49 48.81
CA SER A 535 -15.01 0.18 50.11
C SER A 535 -15.13 1.71 49.97
N PHE A 536 -15.80 2.36 50.94
CA PHE A 536 -16.02 3.80 50.97
C PHE A 536 -16.24 4.31 52.40
N GLN A 537 -16.14 5.62 52.56
CA GLN A 537 -16.41 6.33 53.80
C GLN A 537 -17.72 7.12 53.71
N THR A 538 -18.30 7.44 54.87
CA THR A 538 -19.50 8.24 54.99
C THR A 538 -19.28 9.60 54.33
N GLY A 539 -20.19 9.99 53.43
CA GLY A 539 -20.09 11.21 52.63
C GLY A 539 -19.53 11.00 51.21
N ASP A 540 -18.97 9.83 50.90
CA ASP A 540 -18.52 9.53 49.55
C ASP A 540 -19.68 9.45 48.55
N VAL A 541 -19.45 9.92 47.33
CA VAL A 541 -20.44 9.88 46.26
C VAL A 541 -20.16 8.71 45.32
N ILE A 542 -21.15 7.85 45.18
CA ILE A 542 -21.10 6.61 44.42
C ILE A 542 -22.10 6.72 43.26
N GLU A 543 -21.63 6.52 42.05
CA GLU A 543 -22.48 6.38 40.87
C GLU A 543 -23.05 4.95 40.83
N LEU A 544 -24.37 4.82 40.91
CA LEU A 544 -25.04 3.52 40.89
C LEU A 544 -25.01 2.95 39.47
N LEU A 545 -24.34 1.81 39.29
CA LEU A 545 -24.28 1.10 38.02
C LEU A 545 -25.42 0.09 37.91
N ARG A 546 -25.75 -0.59 39.02
CA ARG A 546 -26.83 -1.57 39.09
C ARG A 546 -27.41 -1.61 40.50
N GLY A 547 -28.68 -1.25 40.68
CA GLY A 547 -29.38 -1.36 41.96
C GLY A 547 -30.76 -1.94 41.74
N ASP A 548 -31.00 -3.11 42.33
CA ASP A 548 -32.32 -3.74 42.40
C ASP A 548 -32.91 -3.44 43.79
N PRO A 549 -34.09 -2.80 43.89
CA PRO A 549 -34.74 -2.51 45.17
C PRO A 549 -34.97 -3.74 46.06
N GLU A 550 -35.09 -4.93 45.47
CA GLU A 550 -35.28 -6.18 46.21
C GLU A 550 -33.96 -6.83 46.66
N SER A 551 -32.81 -6.34 46.15
CA SER A 551 -31.47 -6.83 46.50
C SER A 551 -30.84 -6.05 47.64
N GLN A 552 -30.23 -6.79 48.57
CA GLN A 552 -29.39 -6.23 49.64
C GLN A 552 -28.03 -5.71 49.14
N TRP A 553 -27.62 -6.07 47.91
CA TRP A 553 -26.30 -5.76 47.34
C TRP A 553 -26.44 -4.99 46.04
N TRP A 554 -25.88 -3.79 45.99
CA TRP A 554 -25.87 -2.91 44.82
C TRP A 554 -24.45 -2.77 44.28
N GLU A 555 -24.36 -2.50 42.98
CA GLU A 555 -23.10 -2.26 42.27
C GLU A 555 -22.99 -0.79 41.92
N GLY A 556 -21.83 -0.20 42.22
CA GLY A 556 -21.57 1.19 41.90
C GLY A 556 -20.09 1.52 41.80
N ARG A 557 -19.82 2.77 41.47
CA ARG A 557 -18.48 3.31 41.23
C ARG A 557 -18.25 4.53 42.09
N LEU A 558 -17.16 4.54 42.86
CA LEU A 558 -16.77 5.71 43.65
C LEU A 558 -16.32 6.83 42.69
N LEU A 559 -16.92 8.02 42.77
CA LEU A 559 -16.59 9.10 41.83
C LEU A 559 -15.16 9.61 41.99
N GLN A 560 -14.64 9.62 43.22
CA GLN A 560 -13.29 10.13 43.52
C GLN A 560 -12.18 9.21 43.01
N THR A 561 -12.33 7.89 43.20
CA THR A 561 -11.26 6.92 42.88
C THR A 561 -11.52 6.11 41.62
N ARG A 562 -12.72 6.23 41.03
CA ARG A 562 -13.22 5.45 39.89
C ARG A 562 -13.22 3.92 40.11
N LYS A 563 -13.03 3.44 41.34
CA LYS A 563 -13.14 2.02 41.68
C LYS A 563 -14.61 1.58 41.67
N SER A 564 -14.89 0.43 41.06
CA SER A 564 -16.22 -0.18 41.02
C SER A 564 -16.26 -1.43 41.88
N GLY A 565 -17.43 -1.75 42.42
CA GLY A 565 -17.68 -2.97 43.18
C GLY A 565 -19.04 -2.98 43.88
N TYR A 566 -19.27 -4.02 44.65
CA TYR A 566 -20.53 -4.27 45.36
C TYR A 566 -20.50 -3.75 46.80
N PHE A 567 -21.64 -3.23 47.24
CA PHE A 567 -21.86 -2.71 48.58
C PHE A 567 -23.31 -2.91 49.04
N PRO A 568 -23.60 -2.86 50.35
CA PRO A 568 -24.94 -3.02 50.86
C PRO A 568 -25.83 -1.83 50.47
N SER A 569 -27.02 -2.08 49.93
CA SER A 569 -27.97 -1.01 49.54
C SER A 569 -28.35 -0.09 50.70
N SER A 570 -28.36 -0.62 51.93
CA SER A 570 -28.60 0.12 53.18
C SER A 570 -27.51 1.13 53.54
N SER A 571 -26.31 1.03 52.95
CA SER A 571 -25.16 1.91 53.28
C SER A 571 -25.15 3.22 52.50
N VAL A 572 -26.13 3.45 51.62
CA VAL A 572 -26.21 4.63 50.75
C VAL A 572 -27.61 5.24 50.72
N LYS A 573 -27.71 6.53 50.40
CA LYS A 573 -28.98 7.22 50.11
C LYS A 573 -28.88 8.07 48.85
N PRO A 574 -29.97 8.31 48.09
CA PRO A 574 -29.93 9.21 46.94
C PRO A 574 -29.43 10.61 47.34
N CYS A 575 -28.58 11.21 46.52
CA CYS A 575 -28.10 12.56 46.75
C CYS A 575 -29.29 13.55 46.69
N PRO A 576 -29.53 14.41 47.71
CA PRO A 576 -30.57 15.42 47.65
C PRO A 576 -30.33 16.36 46.46
N VAL A 577 -31.33 16.49 45.60
CA VAL A 577 -31.32 17.44 44.47
C VAL A 577 -31.74 18.80 45.00
N ASP A 578 -30.83 19.49 45.70
CA ASP A 578 -31.03 20.90 46.06
C ASP A 578 -30.15 21.79 45.21
N GLY A 579 -30.82 22.66 44.46
CA GLY A 579 -30.24 23.53 43.44
C GLY A 579 -29.33 24.61 43.98
N ARG A 580 -28.18 24.79 43.32
CA ARG A 580 -27.49 26.06 43.03
C ARG A 580 -26.47 25.85 41.89
N PRO A 581 -26.06 26.91 41.17
CA PRO A 581 -25.60 26.87 39.77
C PRO A 581 -24.22 26.26 39.60
N PRO A 582 -23.81 25.91 38.35
CA PRO A 582 -22.54 25.27 38.09
C PRO A 582 -21.39 26.16 38.53
N ILE A 583 -20.53 25.60 39.39
CA ILE A 583 -19.21 26.15 39.68
C ILE A 583 -18.50 26.30 38.34
N SER A 584 -18.18 27.57 38.07
CA SER A 584 -17.29 28.06 37.05
C SER A 584 -16.09 27.13 36.83
N ARG A 585 -15.84 26.85 35.54
CA ARG A 585 -14.53 26.45 34.99
C ARG A 585 -13.42 27.21 35.73
N PRO A 586 -12.33 26.57 36.18
CA PRO A 586 -11.22 27.33 36.72
C PRO A 586 -10.72 28.30 35.64
N PRO A 587 -10.42 29.57 35.98
CA PRO A 587 -9.89 30.51 35.01
C PRO A 587 -8.55 29.99 34.49
N SER A 588 -8.38 30.09 33.17
CA SER A 588 -7.17 29.79 32.38
C SER A 588 -6.02 30.75 32.69
N ARG A 589 -5.65 30.90 33.97
CA ARG A 589 -4.61 31.86 34.41
C ARG A 589 -3.31 31.24 34.90
N GLU A 590 -3.19 29.92 34.91
CA GLU A 590 -1.92 29.24 35.26
C GLU A 590 -1.61 28.09 34.28
N THR A 591 -1.50 28.40 32.99
CA THR A 591 -0.81 27.49 32.05
C THR A 591 0.68 27.82 32.11
N ASP A 592 1.49 26.90 32.63
CA ASP A 592 2.94 27.07 32.70
C ASP A 592 3.58 26.88 31.32
N TYR A 593 3.98 27.99 30.68
CA TYR A 593 4.66 27.97 29.38
C TYR A 593 6.18 27.80 29.49
N THR A 594 6.75 27.73 30.69
CA THR A 594 8.21 27.66 30.88
C THR A 594 8.86 26.42 30.26
N ALA A 595 8.10 25.33 30.13
CA ALA A 595 8.51 24.08 29.48
C ALA A 595 8.72 24.21 27.97
N TYR A 596 8.19 25.25 27.32
CA TYR A 596 8.31 25.41 25.87
C TYR A 596 9.63 26.09 25.47
N PRO A 597 10.35 25.55 24.46
CA PRO A 597 11.63 26.08 24.01
C PRO A 597 11.53 27.45 23.30
N TRP A 598 10.33 27.87 22.92
CA TRP A 598 10.06 29.18 22.32
C TRP A 598 9.69 30.24 23.36
N PHE A 599 9.39 29.87 24.61
CA PHE A 599 8.90 30.82 25.61
C PHE A 599 10.05 31.49 26.37
N ALA A 600 10.08 32.82 26.38
CA ALA A 600 11.14 33.62 26.98
C ALA A 600 10.80 34.23 28.35
N GLY A 601 9.55 34.07 28.82
CA GLY A 601 9.10 34.73 30.03
C GLY A 601 9.07 36.25 29.86
N ASN A 602 9.19 36.98 30.98
CA ASN A 602 9.21 38.45 30.98
C ASN A 602 10.50 38.95 30.31
N MET A 603 10.35 39.56 29.13
CA MET A 603 11.48 40.06 28.34
C MET A 603 11.07 41.29 27.54
N GLU A 604 11.91 42.32 27.61
CA GLU A 604 11.66 43.58 26.91
C GLU A 604 12.06 43.51 25.43
N ARG A 605 11.46 44.40 24.63
CA ARG A 605 11.65 44.46 23.18
C ARG A 605 13.14 44.57 22.80
N GLN A 606 13.88 45.49 23.43
CA GLN A 606 15.31 45.69 23.13
C GLN A 606 16.18 44.49 23.51
N GLN A 607 15.84 43.78 24.59
CA GLN A 607 16.55 42.57 24.99
C GLN A 607 16.35 41.46 23.95
N THR A 608 15.12 41.32 23.45
CA THR A 608 14.82 40.38 22.37
C THR A 608 15.52 40.75 21.05
N ASP A 609 15.59 42.03 20.71
CA ASP A 609 16.29 42.50 19.51
C ASP A 609 17.76 42.10 19.53
N ASN A 610 18.45 42.34 20.66
CA ASN A 610 19.85 41.96 20.84
C ASN A 610 20.05 40.44 20.81
N LEU A 611 19.13 39.68 21.42
CA LEU A 611 19.20 38.21 21.46
C LEU A 611 19.03 37.60 20.06
N LEU A 612 18.01 38.01 19.32
CA LEU A 612 17.71 37.47 17.99
C LEU A 612 18.62 38.03 16.88
N LYS A 613 19.39 39.09 17.13
CA LYS A 613 20.27 39.72 16.14
C LYS A 613 21.26 38.74 15.50
N GLY A 614 21.83 37.83 16.30
CA GLY A 614 22.81 36.83 15.87
C GLY A 614 22.22 35.49 15.39
N HIS A 615 20.90 35.32 15.43
CA HIS A 615 20.23 34.08 15.06
C HIS A 615 19.82 34.08 13.57
N ALA A 616 19.61 32.89 13.01
CA ALA A 616 19.16 32.74 11.63
C ALA A 616 17.73 33.29 11.41
N SER A 617 17.43 33.73 10.19
CA SER A 617 16.07 34.15 9.79
C SER A 617 15.06 33.01 10.00
N GLY A 618 13.91 33.33 10.59
CA GLY A 618 12.89 32.37 11.05
C GLY A 618 13.01 31.97 12.52
N THR A 619 14.06 32.40 13.24
CA THR A 619 14.18 32.18 14.68
C THR A 619 13.23 33.08 15.45
N TYR A 620 12.48 32.52 16.39
CA TYR A 620 11.42 33.22 17.11
C TYR A 620 11.39 32.91 18.61
N LEU A 621 10.78 33.82 19.36
CA LEU A 621 10.44 33.65 20.76
C LEU A 621 9.13 34.34 21.12
N VAL A 622 8.48 33.87 22.19
CA VAL A 622 7.30 34.50 22.78
C VAL A 622 7.69 35.08 24.13
N ARG A 623 7.42 36.37 24.33
CA ARG A 623 7.75 37.11 25.54
C ARG A 623 6.52 37.67 26.22
N GLU A 624 6.53 37.71 27.54
CA GLU A 624 5.52 38.39 28.36
C GLU A 624 5.82 39.88 28.47
N ARG A 625 4.75 40.69 28.42
CA ARG A 625 4.78 42.14 28.63
C ARG A 625 4.14 42.47 29.99
N PRO A 626 4.67 43.44 30.75
CA PRO A 626 4.13 43.80 32.06
C PRO A 626 2.71 44.42 32.07
N ALA A 627 2.10 44.70 30.92
CA ALA A 627 0.81 45.40 30.82
C ALA A 627 -0.38 44.42 30.73
N GLU A 628 -1.35 44.57 31.63
CA GLU A 628 -2.44 43.61 31.90
C GLU A 628 -3.44 43.39 30.75
N ALA A 629 -3.47 44.24 29.72
CA ALA A 629 -4.37 44.07 28.56
C ALA A 629 -3.71 43.37 27.35
N GLU A 630 -2.43 43.01 27.46
CA GLU A 630 -1.54 42.79 26.30
C GLU A 630 -0.40 41.80 26.62
N ARG A 631 -0.73 40.75 27.36
CA ARG A 631 0.24 39.91 28.08
C ARG A 631 1.36 39.33 27.21
N PHE A 632 1.13 38.96 25.94
CA PHE A 632 2.14 38.29 25.12
C PHE A 632 2.50 39.06 23.84
N ALA A 633 3.74 38.85 23.37
CA ALA A 633 4.20 39.25 22.05
C ALA A 633 5.12 38.18 21.44
N ILE A 634 4.95 37.91 20.15
CA ILE A 634 5.84 37.02 19.37
C ILE A 634 6.90 37.88 18.71
N SER A 635 8.18 37.54 18.87
CA SER A 635 9.28 38.23 18.22
C SER A 635 10.04 37.25 17.32
N ILE A 636 10.29 37.64 16.08
CA ILE A 636 10.89 36.78 15.04
C ILE A 636 11.93 37.54 14.23
N LYS A 637 13.08 36.92 13.97
CA LYS A 637 14.09 37.42 13.03
C LYS A 637 13.65 37.13 11.60
N PHE A 638 13.54 38.15 10.76
CA PHE A 638 13.19 38.03 9.35
C PHE A 638 13.90 39.11 8.53
N ASN A 639 14.62 38.70 7.47
CA ASN A 639 15.38 39.59 6.57
C ASN A 639 16.25 40.61 7.32
N ASP A 640 17.11 40.09 8.21
CA ASP A 640 18.00 40.86 9.07
C ASP A 640 17.39 41.83 10.09
N GLU A 641 16.07 41.91 10.16
CA GLU A 641 15.35 42.69 11.17
C GLU A 641 14.59 41.78 12.15
N VAL A 642 14.37 42.26 13.37
CA VAL A 642 13.49 41.60 14.33
C VAL A 642 12.11 42.24 14.24
N LYS A 643 11.10 41.43 13.94
CA LYS A 643 9.70 41.83 13.88
C LYS A 643 8.99 41.39 15.15
N HIS A 644 8.12 42.24 15.70
CA HIS A 644 7.32 41.92 16.88
C HIS A 644 5.83 41.99 16.56
N ILE A 645 5.13 40.95 16.95
CA ILE A 645 3.72 40.74 16.70
C ILE A 645 3.01 40.72 18.06
N LYS A 646 2.01 41.58 18.20
CA LYS A 646 1.16 41.67 19.38
C LYS A 646 0.19 40.50 19.40
N VAL A 647 0.11 39.80 20.52
CA VAL A 647 -0.92 38.79 20.77
C VAL A 647 -2.04 39.43 21.60
N VAL A 648 -3.27 39.30 21.13
CA VAL A 648 -4.48 39.81 21.77
C VAL A 648 -5.22 38.63 22.40
N GLU A 649 -5.56 38.77 23.68
CA GLU A 649 -6.35 37.80 24.44
C GLU A 649 -7.68 38.48 24.84
N LYS A 650 -8.79 38.03 24.26
CA LYS A 650 -10.13 38.60 24.50
C LYS A 650 -11.20 37.53 24.36
N ASP A 651 -12.20 37.54 25.23
CA ASP A 651 -13.37 36.64 25.19
C ASP A 651 -13.00 35.14 25.17
N SER A 652 -11.93 34.74 25.88
CA SER A 652 -11.36 33.38 25.89
C SER A 652 -10.71 32.93 24.57
N TRP A 653 -10.44 33.85 23.65
CA TRP A 653 -9.72 33.59 22.40
C TRP A 653 -8.40 34.36 22.36
N VAL A 654 -7.39 33.73 21.75
CA VAL A 654 -6.06 34.29 21.51
C VAL A 654 -5.86 34.47 20.01
N HIS A 655 -5.39 35.64 19.58
CA HIS A 655 -5.15 35.91 18.17
C HIS A 655 -4.07 36.98 17.92
N ILE A 656 -3.48 36.98 16.71
CA ILE A 656 -2.59 38.06 16.23
C ILE A 656 -3.29 38.98 15.22
N THR A 657 -4.38 38.52 14.61
CA THR A 657 -5.29 39.29 13.74
C THR A 657 -6.73 38.82 13.98
N GLU A 658 -7.74 39.65 13.75
CA GLU A 658 -9.15 39.24 13.97
C GLU A 658 -9.63 38.16 13.00
N ALA A 659 -8.91 37.95 11.90
CA ALA A 659 -9.23 36.96 10.87
C ALA A 659 -9.12 35.51 11.37
N LYS A 660 -8.32 35.26 12.42
CA LYS A 660 -8.09 33.90 12.93
C LYS A 660 -7.90 33.86 14.43
N LYS A 661 -8.74 33.09 15.12
CA LYS A 661 -8.82 33.01 16.59
C LYS A 661 -8.49 31.58 17.06
N PHE A 662 -7.80 31.47 18.18
CA PHE A 662 -7.32 30.22 18.78
C PHE A 662 -7.75 30.10 20.24
N GLU A 663 -7.94 28.90 20.76
CA GLU A 663 -8.38 28.67 22.13
C GLU A 663 -7.24 28.87 23.15
N SER A 664 -5.98 28.81 22.70
CA SER A 664 -4.81 29.02 23.55
C SER A 664 -3.60 29.62 22.80
N LEU A 665 -2.65 30.18 23.56
CA LEU A 665 -1.38 30.68 23.02
C LEU A 665 -0.55 29.57 22.36
N SER A 666 -0.56 28.35 22.93
CA SER A 666 0.17 27.20 22.37
C SER A 666 -0.33 26.82 20.99
N GLU A 667 -1.66 26.78 20.81
CA GLU A 667 -2.30 26.46 19.54
C GLU A 667 -1.99 27.51 18.47
N LEU A 668 -2.00 28.80 18.86
CA LEU A 668 -1.60 29.89 17.96
C LEU A 668 -0.16 29.72 17.48
N VAL A 669 0.77 29.43 18.39
CA VAL A 669 2.18 29.22 18.03
C VAL A 669 2.31 28.03 17.10
N GLU A 670 1.75 26.87 17.45
CA GLU A 670 1.79 25.64 16.65
C GLU A 670 1.24 25.84 15.22
N TYR A 671 0.15 26.59 15.10
CA TYR A 671 -0.42 26.94 13.79
C TYR A 671 0.59 27.72 12.92
N TYR A 672 1.20 28.79 13.45
CA TYR A 672 2.15 29.60 12.69
C TYR A 672 3.56 29.00 12.58
N GLN A 673 3.84 27.84 13.20
CA GLN A 673 5.03 27.04 12.87
C GLN A 673 4.91 26.38 11.49
N SER A 674 3.68 26.08 11.05
CA SER A 674 3.39 25.41 9.79
C SER A 674 2.72 26.29 8.73
N HIS A 675 2.18 27.46 9.12
CA HIS A 675 1.48 28.39 8.23
C HIS A 675 2.19 29.75 8.19
N SER A 676 2.36 30.32 6.98
CA SER A 676 3.11 31.56 6.79
C SER A 676 2.41 32.74 7.46
N LEU A 677 3.18 33.57 8.17
CA LEU A 677 2.69 34.82 8.74
C LEU A 677 2.23 35.82 7.65
N LYS A 678 2.54 35.57 6.37
CA LYS A 678 2.08 36.37 5.22
C LYS A 678 0.57 36.49 5.12
N GLU A 679 -0.15 35.46 5.55
CA GLU A 679 -1.62 35.46 5.59
C GLU A 679 -2.17 36.58 6.47
N SER A 680 -1.42 36.95 7.52
CA SER A 680 -1.77 38.02 8.47
C SER A 680 -0.98 39.31 8.24
N PHE A 681 0.23 39.22 7.71
CA PHE A 681 1.16 40.33 7.50
C PHE A 681 1.86 40.17 6.15
N LYS A 682 1.34 40.80 5.10
CA LYS A 682 1.79 40.63 3.70
C LYS A 682 3.31 40.76 3.47
N GLN A 683 4.03 41.49 4.33
CA GLN A 683 5.48 41.72 4.26
C GLN A 683 6.32 40.75 5.11
N LEU A 684 5.71 39.75 5.77
CA LEU A 684 6.36 38.79 6.66
C LEU A 684 6.13 37.35 6.17
N ASP A 685 6.79 36.99 5.07
CA ASP A 685 6.67 35.66 4.46
C ASP A 685 7.61 34.64 5.13
N THR A 686 7.27 34.27 6.35
CA THR A 686 7.97 33.22 7.10
C THR A 686 7.02 32.55 8.09
N THR A 687 7.36 31.34 8.49
CA THR A 687 6.76 30.65 9.63
C THR A 687 7.62 30.85 10.88
N LEU A 688 7.11 30.44 12.04
CA LEU A 688 7.84 30.34 13.30
C LEU A 688 8.78 29.11 13.27
N LYS A 689 9.88 29.21 12.51
CA LYS A 689 10.73 28.06 12.13
C LYS A 689 11.55 27.49 13.28
N TYR A 690 12.27 28.33 14.02
CA TYR A 690 13.24 27.87 15.02
C TYR A 690 12.96 28.50 16.39
N PRO A 691 12.59 27.72 17.42
CA PRO A 691 12.50 28.21 18.80
C PRO A 691 13.87 28.68 19.31
N TYR A 692 13.94 29.84 19.95
CA TYR A 692 15.24 30.41 20.36
C TYR A 692 16.03 29.58 21.40
N LYS A 693 15.38 28.76 22.26
CA LYS A 693 16.10 27.84 23.18
C LYS A 693 16.51 26.52 22.51
N SER A 694 16.19 26.31 21.23
CA SER A 694 16.63 25.09 20.54
C SER A 694 18.16 25.11 20.40
N ARG A 695 18.83 24.13 21.02
CA ARG A 695 20.29 24.10 21.17
C ARG A 695 20.97 24.26 19.80
N GLU A 696 21.69 25.36 19.62
CA GLU A 696 22.56 25.58 18.47
C GLU A 696 23.51 24.37 18.37
N ARG A 697 23.32 23.53 17.34
CA ARG A 697 24.43 22.74 16.84
C ARG A 697 25.37 23.73 16.19
N ALA A 698 26.40 24.14 16.94
CA ALA A 698 27.56 24.79 16.38
C ALA A 698 27.94 24.08 15.07
N ALA A 699 27.99 24.83 13.98
CA ALA A 699 28.39 24.33 12.68
C ALA A 699 29.73 23.57 12.82
N PRO A 700 29.82 22.29 12.42
CA PRO A 700 31.12 21.67 12.26
C PRO A 700 31.79 22.35 11.07
N ARG A 701 32.96 22.93 11.34
CA ARG A 701 33.95 23.33 10.34
C ARG A 701 34.05 22.23 9.28
N ALA A 702 33.92 22.63 8.02
CA ALA A 702 34.11 21.75 6.87
C ALA A 702 35.48 21.04 6.96
N PRO A 703 35.54 19.70 6.97
CA PRO A 703 36.69 19.01 6.44
C PRO A 703 36.53 18.99 4.91
N SER A 704 37.60 19.41 4.23
CA SER A 704 37.76 19.25 2.78
C SER A 704 37.36 17.85 2.33
N ARG A 705 36.21 17.73 1.69
CA ARG A 705 35.85 16.56 0.90
C ARG A 705 35.94 16.95 -0.56
N SER A 706 36.80 16.20 -1.25
CA SER A 706 36.86 16.02 -2.69
C SER A 706 35.46 15.89 -3.29
N PRO A 707 35.28 16.27 -4.57
CA PRO A 707 33.95 16.49 -5.15
C PRO A 707 33.20 15.17 -5.28
N VAL A 708 32.09 15.05 -4.56
CA VAL A 708 31.04 14.08 -4.89
C VAL A 708 30.31 14.66 -6.10
N PHE A 709 30.30 13.89 -7.18
CA PHE A 709 29.58 14.18 -8.43
C PHE A 709 28.14 14.59 -8.13
N THR A 710 27.83 15.89 -8.21
CA THR A 710 26.45 16.35 -8.40
C THR A 710 26.13 16.16 -9.89
N PRO A 711 25.18 15.29 -10.27
CA PRO A 711 24.83 15.12 -11.67
C PRO A 711 24.32 16.44 -12.23
N ARG A 712 24.89 16.90 -13.36
CA ARG A 712 24.47 18.14 -14.02
C ARG A 712 22.98 18.05 -14.39
N VAL A 713 22.21 19.07 -14.04
CA VAL A 713 20.82 19.23 -14.50
C VAL A 713 20.87 19.63 -15.98
N ILE A 714 20.23 18.85 -16.83
CA ILE A 714 20.23 18.97 -18.30
C ILE A 714 18.93 19.56 -18.87
N GLY A 715 17.93 19.82 -18.02
CA GLY A 715 16.67 20.47 -18.38
C GLY A 715 15.69 20.55 -17.21
N THR A 716 14.55 21.20 -17.43
CA THR A 716 13.42 21.24 -16.48
C THR A 716 12.13 20.94 -17.23
N ALA A 717 11.27 20.13 -16.62
CA ALA A 717 9.97 19.77 -17.18
C ALA A 717 8.87 19.85 -16.12
N VAL A 718 7.63 20.06 -16.56
CA VAL A 718 6.45 20.09 -15.70
C VAL A 718 5.63 18.83 -15.93
N ALA A 719 5.31 18.11 -14.87
CA ALA A 719 4.46 16.93 -14.94
C ALA A 719 3.05 17.29 -15.43
N ARG A 720 2.60 16.64 -16.50
CA ARG A 720 1.24 16.77 -17.07
C ARG A 720 0.28 15.70 -16.55
N TYR A 721 0.81 14.62 -16.02
CA TYR A 721 0.03 13.51 -15.50
C TYR A 721 0.63 13.03 -14.18
N ASN A 722 -0.23 12.54 -13.29
CA ASN A 722 0.21 11.88 -12.07
C ASN A 722 0.88 10.55 -12.44
N PHE A 723 2.04 10.28 -11.86
CA PHE A 723 2.74 9.01 -11.97
C PHE A 723 3.08 8.50 -10.57
N ALA A 724 2.65 7.29 -10.23
CA ALA A 724 2.92 6.68 -8.93
C ALA A 724 4.09 5.70 -9.07
N ALA A 725 5.15 5.94 -8.32
CA ALA A 725 6.33 5.09 -8.32
C ALA A 725 5.99 3.70 -7.75
N ARG A 726 6.37 2.65 -8.48
CA ARG A 726 6.18 1.23 -8.13
C ARG A 726 7.26 0.74 -7.17
N ASP A 727 8.41 1.40 -7.16
CA ASP A 727 9.54 1.10 -6.27
C ASP A 727 10.38 2.35 -5.95
N MET A 728 11.55 2.16 -5.33
CA MET A 728 12.45 3.23 -4.91
C MET A 728 13.33 3.80 -6.03
N ARG A 729 13.38 3.15 -7.20
CA ARG A 729 14.11 3.62 -8.38
C ARG A 729 13.27 4.64 -9.16
N GLU A 730 11.94 4.54 -9.08
CA GLU A 730 10.99 5.43 -9.73
C GLU A 730 10.69 6.70 -8.92
N LEU A 731 10.43 7.81 -9.61
CA LEU A 731 10.06 9.10 -9.05
C LEU A 731 8.57 9.33 -9.26
N SER A 732 7.79 9.42 -8.17
CA SER A 732 6.39 9.79 -8.28
C SER A 732 6.25 11.24 -8.72
N LEU A 733 5.36 11.49 -9.68
CA LEU A 733 5.02 12.81 -10.18
C LEU A 733 3.56 13.12 -9.85
N ARG A 734 3.29 14.37 -9.50
CA ARG A 734 1.93 14.92 -9.51
C ARG A 734 1.81 15.93 -10.63
N GLU A 735 0.67 15.97 -11.30
CA GLU A 735 0.36 16.97 -12.30
C GLU A 735 0.62 18.39 -11.72
N GLY A 736 1.48 19.14 -12.39
CA GLY A 736 1.98 20.45 -11.95
C GLY A 736 3.35 20.43 -11.25
N ASP A 737 3.92 19.26 -10.93
CA ASP A 737 5.25 19.16 -10.32
C ASP A 737 6.34 19.61 -11.31
N VAL A 738 7.26 20.46 -10.85
CA VAL A 738 8.47 20.83 -11.61
C VAL A 738 9.56 19.80 -11.33
N VAL A 739 10.11 19.22 -12.41
CA VAL A 739 11.09 18.14 -12.37
C VAL A 739 12.40 18.61 -13.00
N LYS A 740 13.49 18.55 -12.25
CA LYS A 740 14.85 18.80 -12.76
C LYS A 740 15.39 17.54 -13.43
N ILE A 741 15.65 17.58 -14.72
CA ILE A 741 16.11 16.42 -15.48
C ILE A 741 17.62 16.27 -15.31
N HIS A 742 18.08 15.08 -14.92
CA HIS A 742 19.50 14.73 -14.75
C HIS A 742 20.03 13.79 -15.84
N SER A 743 19.17 12.97 -16.46
CA SER A 743 19.57 12.08 -17.55
C SER A 743 18.40 11.79 -18.49
N ARG A 744 18.67 11.86 -19.80
CA ARG A 744 17.77 11.46 -20.90
C ARG A 744 18.17 10.11 -21.52
N ILE A 745 19.02 9.33 -20.85
CA ILE A 745 19.63 8.11 -21.42
C ILE A 745 18.59 7.02 -21.77
N GLY A 746 17.36 7.10 -21.23
CA GLY A 746 16.21 6.30 -21.68
C GLY A 746 15.35 6.97 -22.76
N GLY A 747 15.88 7.95 -23.50
CA GLY A 747 15.15 8.73 -24.52
C GLY A 747 14.60 7.90 -25.67
N ASP A 748 15.22 6.75 -25.97
CA ASP A 748 14.75 5.80 -26.98
C ASP A 748 13.72 4.80 -26.41
N GLN A 749 13.51 4.80 -25.08
CA GLN A 749 12.59 3.92 -24.33
C GLN A 749 11.52 4.70 -23.51
N GLY A 750 11.45 6.03 -23.64
CA GLY A 750 10.39 6.85 -23.01
C GLY A 750 10.52 7.12 -21.51
N TRP A 751 11.71 6.94 -20.90
CA TRP A 751 11.94 7.21 -19.46
C TRP A 751 13.10 8.14 -19.19
N TRP A 752 12.89 9.12 -18.31
CA TRP A 752 13.89 10.12 -17.90
C TRP A 752 14.21 10.00 -16.42
N LYS A 753 15.43 10.40 -16.05
CA LYS A 753 15.83 10.51 -14.64
C LYS A 753 15.82 11.97 -14.23
N GLY A 754 15.17 12.27 -13.11
CA GLY A 754 15.14 13.63 -12.59
C GLY A 754 14.86 13.71 -11.10
N GLU A 755 14.67 14.94 -10.64
CA GLU A 755 14.50 15.28 -9.23
C GLU A 755 13.28 16.19 -9.06
N THR A 756 12.40 15.84 -8.13
CA THR A 756 11.34 16.73 -7.63
C THR A 756 11.14 16.51 -6.13
N ASN A 757 10.78 17.57 -5.40
CA ASN A 757 10.58 17.53 -3.94
C ASN A 757 11.76 16.90 -3.15
N GLY A 758 13.00 17.07 -3.65
CA GLY A 758 14.23 16.55 -3.03
C GLY A 758 14.46 15.04 -3.20
N ARG A 759 13.68 14.36 -4.06
CA ARG A 759 13.79 12.94 -4.36
C ARG A 759 14.22 12.73 -5.81
N ILE A 760 15.19 11.86 -6.04
CA ILE A 760 15.72 11.52 -7.37
C ILE A 760 15.21 10.15 -7.78
N GLY A 761 14.71 10.01 -9.00
CA GLY A 761 14.27 8.73 -9.54
C GLY A 761 13.90 8.81 -11.03
N TRP A 762 13.45 7.69 -11.58
CA TRP A 762 13.02 7.56 -12.96
C TRP A 762 11.53 7.81 -13.12
N PHE A 763 11.15 8.53 -14.18
CA PHE A 763 9.75 8.78 -14.52
C PHE A 763 9.55 8.74 -16.04
N PRO A 764 8.34 8.43 -16.53
CA PRO A 764 8.08 8.39 -17.96
C PRO A 764 8.19 9.78 -18.58
N SER A 765 8.93 9.93 -19.68
CA SER A 765 9.10 11.21 -20.37
C SER A 765 7.78 11.73 -20.95
N THR A 766 6.85 10.84 -21.31
CA THR A 766 5.52 11.18 -21.81
C THR A 766 4.62 11.81 -20.73
N TYR A 767 5.02 11.74 -19.45
CA TYR A 767 4.26 12.28 -18.33
C TYR A 767 4.65 13.71 -17.97
N VAL A 768 5.67 14.26 -18.63
CA VAL A 768 6.16 15.62 -18.41
C VAL A 768 6.24 16.39 -19.72
N GLU A 769 6.16 17.71 -19.64
CA GLU A 769 6.38 18.62 -20.77
C GLU A 769 7.55 19.54 -20.41
N GLU A 770 8.59 19.59 -21.26
CA GLU A 770 9.75 20.45 -21.02
C GLU A 770 9.37 21.93 -21.09
N GLU A 771 9.86 22.74 -20.14
CA GLU A 771 9.76 24.19 -20.24
C GLU A 771 10.81 24.70 -21.24
N GLY A 772 10.43 24.69 -22.53
CA GLY A 772 11.01 25.51 -23.60
C GLY A 772 12.30 25.03 -24.27
N VAL A 773 12.18 24.63 -25.54
CA VAL A 773 12.99 25.18 -26.63
C VAL A 773 12.02 25.69 -27.69
N GLN A 774 12.09 26.98 -27.99
CA GLN A 774 11.42 27.63 -29.14
C GLN A 774 12.17 27.30 -30.43
#